data_AF-A0A660R318-F1
#
_entry.id   AF-A0A660R318-F1
#
_cell.length_a   1.000
_cell.length_b   1.000
_cell.length_c   1.000
_cell.angle_alpha   90.00
_cell.angle_beta   90.00
_cell.angle_gamma   90.00
#
_symmetry.space_group_name_H-M   'P 1'
#
loop_
_entity.id
_entity.type
_entity.pdbx_description
1 polymer ?
#
loop_
_entity_poly.entity_id
_entity_poly.type
_entity_poly.pdbx_seq_one_letter_code
_entity_poly.pdbx_strand_id
1 'polypeptide(L)'
;MPLMNPKQKRLFSRPVSVLLGCATLLSVTAQAGHFDGDAGAGDPSWNNALNWSDNLVPTASTLVQAIDVSGAKGYGVEVRNAEAVAASVDVGIWGHPGLMTVVPGGTLAISGNMRVALDAGADSSLTHDGEMTIGGNLQLGEGNSFFNMNGGTVDVTGSFFMTEGGIGRLNLHGGTIMAAGLGLSTNGDYTIDITKGVLIAGGNHAADLRGMVEAGFITAYGGTGDVVVEYNAGLDQTTLRVPSAPYGPVAVQNGGFTVKKTGAQFFPVGFNYVDLRTNGVGSVFHDTFNPNHYVAATVSSNLTEIAAAGFNTVRVFIDASVDTNGVVAAWSDTELSSAYMLCVADFLEQAYSHEIYVLITLNMLPGSAAYNPYFDTVANIEYPNVVFMNPGWIKAERLFVRDFIQALGQLASERLVDTVFAFDLSNEVAHHLGWKPFSLSSGTVTPINGKTYDIATDKALLSDEMAVYWVDQMAEEVWLRAPGVLVDVNTFTYHAVHRSIGDFSLRGAVGANDWRDRYPFRPEVLADSGADFYDMHAYTADAAGLQAEIDSIDFPATSNAWSTAGKPMMVGEFGSFKSVLSFSQAVDWKRDEVDVFASLGFQGWLYWTYDSEIQERLWHAKSGTGEIFDVLAQGAKENYFGYPPAADDIDGDGMPDSWEILYFGSTSAVKGGAEEDYEGDGMANRSEYQTGTHPNDSASMFEIIDGQAAGSEVQLQWSTVSGKSYQPLRSESLTNPSWSVVGAPVPGTGSPESITVPDNADQGFYKVRLNR
;
A
#
# COMPACT_ATOMS: atom_id res chain seq x y z
N MET A 1 -39.86 -41.69 -27.25
CA MET A 1 -40.50 -42.92 -26.72
C MET A 1 -40.14 -44.08 -27.65
N PRO A 2 -40.02 -45.34 -27.16
CA PRO A 2 -40.38 -45.87 -25.83
C PRO A 2 -39.21 -46.66 -25.15
N LEU A 3 -39.16 -47.14 -23.89
CA LEU A 3 -40.11 -47.38 -22.78
C LEU A 3 -39.32 -47.74 -21.47
N MET A 4 -39.75 -47.18 -20.31
CA MET A 4 -39.95 -47.71 -18.92
C MET A 4 -39.03 -48.81 -18.28
N ASN A 5 -38.38 -48.59 -17.10
CA ASN A 5 -38.79 -48.75 -15.64
C ASN A 5 -38.64 -50.22 -15.07
N PRO A 6 -38.64 -50.61 -13.75
CA PRO A 6 -38.48 -49.95 -12.41
C PRO A 6 -37.66 -50.71 -11.28
N LYS A 7 -37.35 -49.98 -10.17
CA LYS A 7 -37.41 -50.27 -8.67
C LYS A 7 -36.85 -51.55 -7.98
N GLN A 8 -36.18 -51.33 -6.81
CA GLN A 8 -36.45 -51.85 -5.40
C GLN A 8 -35.14 -51.92 -4.56
N LYS A 9 -34.89 -51.21 -3.43
CA LYS A 9 -35.38 -51.26 -2.01
C LYS A 9 -35.20 -52.59 -1.22
N ARG A 10 -34.40 -52.56 -0.12
CA ARG A 10 -34.58 -53.16 1.25
C ARG A 10 -33.32 -52.85 2.12
N LEU A 11 -33.31 -52.17 3.28
CA LEU A 11 -33.91 -52.30 4.65
C LEU A 11 -33.21 -53.29 5.61
N PHE A 12 -32.99 -52.85 6.88
CA PHE A 12 -32.74 -53.51 8.20
C PHE A 12 -31.53 -52.88 8.94
N SER A 13 -31.45 -52.54 10.25
CA SER A 13 -32.39 -52.39 11.39
C SER A 13 -31.60 -51.96 12.67
N ARG A 14 -32.05 -50.88 13.35
CA ARG A 14 -32.21 -50.57 14.82
C ARG A 14 -31.32 -51.24 15.92
N PRO A 15 -31.02 -50.57 17.07
CA PRO A 15 -32.06 -50.10 18.01
C PRO A 15 -31.84 -48.77 18.77
N VAL A 16 -32.97 -48.26 19.30
CA VAL A 16 -33.16 -47.09 20.16
C VAL A 16 -33.44 -47.59 21.58
N SER A 17 -32.77 -47.02 22.58
CA SER A 17 -33.08 -47.19 24.00
C SER A 17 -33.95 -46.03 24.49
N VAL A 18 -35.07 -46.36 25.12
CA VAL A 18 -35.99 -45.43 25.78
C VAL A 18 -35.56 -45.26 27.23
N LEU A 19 -35.40 -44.00 27.68
CA LEU A 19 -35.37 -43.66 29.10
C LEU A 19 -36.28 -42.45 29.33
N LEU A 20 -37.33 -42.71 30.11
CA LEU A 20 -38.40 -41.80 30.47
C LEU A 20 -37.94 -41.01 31.72
N GLY A 21 -37.79 -39.69 31.60
CA GLY A 21 -37.54 -38.79 32.73
C GLY A 21 -38.55 -37.66 32.72
N CYS A 22 -39.41 -37.61 33.74
CA CYS A 22 -40.41 -36.56 33.96
C CYS A 22 -39.74 -35.18 34.07
N ALA A 23 -39.96 -34.32 33.07
CA ALA A 23 -39.84 -32.88 33.25
C ALA A 23 -41.24 -32.32 33.50
N THR A 24 -41.44 -31.69 34.67
CA THR A 24 -42.56 -30.78 34.89
C THR A 24 -42.45 -29.64 33.88
N LEU A 25 -43.24 -29.71 32.80
CA LEU A 25 -43.48 -28.64 31.84
C LEU A 25 -44.22 -27.50 32.56
N LEU A 26 -43.48 -26.57 33.14
CA LEU A 26 -43.87 -25.17 33.13
C LEU A 26 -43.48 -24.63 31.76
N SER A 27 -44.26 -24.98 30.73
CA SER A 27 -44.17 -24.31 29.44
C SER A 27 -44.81 -22.94 29.60
N VAL A 28 -44.00 -21.94 29.98
CA VAL A 28 -44.26 -20.59 29.50
C VAL A 28 -43.84 -20.65 28.04
N THR A 29 -44.77 -21.02 27.16
CA THR A 29 -44.55 -20.86 25.72
C THR A 29 -44.35 -19.37 25.49
N ALA A 30 -43.11 -18.97 25.16
CA ALA A 30 -42.86 -17.69 24.52
C ALA A 30 -43.82 -17.59 23.33
N GLN A 31 -44.82 -16.73 23.44
CA GLN A 31 -45.78 -16.56 22.37
C GLN A 31 -45.07 -15.83 21.23
N ALA A 32 -45.27 -16.33 20.02
CA ALA A 32 -44.79 -15.70 18.79
C ALA A 32 -45.48 -14.34 18.62
N GLY A 33 -44.69 -13.27 18.50
CA GLY A 33 -45.16 -11.92 18.23
C GLY A 33 -45.01 -11.61 16.75
N HIS A 34 -46.14 -11.53 16.03
CA HIS A 34 -46.15 -11.12 14.63
C HIS A 34 -46.35 -9.62 14.53
N PHE A 35 -45.61 -8.97 13.64
CA PHE A 35 -45.88 -7.58 13.29
C PHE A 35 -47.14 -7.52 12.42
N ASP A 36 -48.14 -6.75 12.87
CA ASP A 36 -49.41 -6.55 12.15
C ASP A 36 -49.71 -5.07 11.87
N GLY A 37 -48.99 -4.15 12.52
CA GLY A 37 -49.12 -2.71 12.34
C GLY A 37 -50.46 -2.11 12.83
N ASP A 38 -51.18 -2.79 13.72
CA ASP A 38 -52.62 -2.61 13.96
C ASP A 38 -53.07 -1.38 14.78
N ALA A 39 -52.23 -0.40 15.15
CA ALA A 39 -52.76 0.93 15.48
C ALA A 39 -51.77 2.11 15.42
N GLY A 40 -52.05 3.03 14.49
CA GLY A 40 -51.75 4.46 14.64
C GLY A 40 -50.86 5.09 13.56
N ALA A 41 -51.50 5.58 12.48
CA ALA A 41 -51.01 6.66 11.60
C ALA A 41 -49.69 6.54 10.80
N GLY A 42 -48.96 5.41 10.83
CA GLY A 42 -47.78 5.20 9.99
C GLY A 42 -46.43 5.27 10.72
N ASP A 43 -46.39 4.84 11.98
CA ASP A 43 -45.14 4.68 12.74
C ASP A 43 -44.68 3.20 12.77
N PRO A 44 -43.65 2.81 12.01
CA PRO A 44 -43.14 1.43 11.95
C PRO A 44 -42.29 1.02 13.16
N SER A 45 -42.17 1.85 14.19
CA SER A 45 -41.27 1.63 15.33
C SER A 45 -41.49 0.30 16.06
N TRP A 46 -40.40 -0.44 16.30
CA TRP A 46 -40.35 -1.67 17.12
C TRP A 46 -40.96 -1.50 18.51
N ASN A 47 -40.75 -0.33 19.12
CA ASN A 47 -41.19 -0.06 20.50
C ASN A 47 -42.65 0.39 20.60
N ASN A 48 -43.36 0.51 19.48
CA ASN A 48 -44.80 0.74 19.51
C ASN A 48 -45.51 -0.60 19.73
N ALA A 49 -45.99 -0.83 20.95
CA ALA A 49 -46.67 -2.07 21.34
C ALA A 49 -47.85 -2.42 20.40
N LEU A 50 -48.53 -1.41 19.85
CA LEU A 50 -49.68 -1.55 18.95
C LEU A 50 -49.33 -2.11 17.56
N ASN A 51 -48.04 -2.22 17.24
CA ASN A 51 -47.59 -2.81 15.99
C ASN A 51 -47.47 -4.35 16.06
N TRP A 52 -47.67 -4.93 17.24
CA TRP A 52 -47.49 -6.35 17.51
C TRP A 52 -48.83 -7.02 17.82
N SER A 53 -49.00 -8.25 17.33
CA SER A 53 -50.26 -9.02 17.40
C SER A 53 -50.85 -9.25 18.81
N ASP A 54 -50.05 -9.12 19.87
CA ASP A 54 -50.47 -9.23 21.26
C ASP A 54 -50.55 -7.87 21.98
N ASN A 55 -50.32 -6.78 21.26
CA ASN A 55 -50.19 -5.41 21.74
C ASN A 55 -49.09 -5.23 22.81
N LEU A 56 -47.99 -5.99 22.72
CA LEU A 56 -46.85 -5.92 23.62
C LEU A 56 -45.55 -5.68 22.83
N VAL A 57 -44.65 -4.87 23.39
CA VAL A 57 -43.29 -4.73 22.83
C VAL A 57 -42.52 -6.03 23.04
N PRO A 58 -41.83 -6.57 22.01
CA PRO A 58 -41.03 -7.77 22.14
C PRO A 58 -40.00 -7.69 23.25
N THR A 59 -39.78 -8.83 23.90
CA THR A 59 -38.79 -9.01 24.97
C THR A 59 -37.72 -10.00 24.51
N ALA A 60 -36.64 -10.14 25.29
CA ALA A 60 -35.61 -11.15 25.05
C ALA A 60 -36.12 -12.61 25.01
N SER A 61 -37.36 -12.85 25.45
CA SER A 61 -38.03 -14.16 25.38
C SER A 61 -38.96 -14.31 24.17
N THR A 62 -39.26 -13.24 23.44
CA THR A 62 -40.24 -13.22 22.35
C THR A 62 -39.65 -13.76 21.05
N LEU A 63 -40.34 -14.71 20.41
CA LEU A 63 -40.04 -15.13 19.04
C LEU A 63 -40.72 -14.14 18.10
N VAL A 64 -39.94 -13.31 17.41
CA VAL A 64 -40.44 -12.22 16.57
C VAL A 64 -40.59 -12.68 15.12
N GLN A 65 -41.73 -12.38 14.51
CA GLN A 65 -41.91 -12.47 13.06
C GLN A 65 -42.26 -11.10 12.47
N ALA A 66 -41.30 -10.51 11.77
CA ALA A 66 -41.47 -9.31 10.97
C ALA A 66 -42.03 -9.70 9.58
N ILE A 67 -43.35 -9.88 9.51
CA ILE A 67 -44.08 -10.27 8.30
C ILE A 67 -45.02 -9.15 7.84
N ASP A 68 -45.20 -9.02 6.54
CA ASP A 68 -46.25 -8.21 5.92
C ASP A 68 -47.48 -9.09 5.70
N VAL A 69 -48.43 -8.99 6.63
CA VAL A 69 -49.75 -9.63 6.52
C VAL A 69 -50.64 -8.76 5.65
N SER A 70 -51.13 -9.33 4.53
CA SER A 70 -51.96 -8.66 3.54
C SER A 70 -53.11 -7.87 4.18
N GLY A 71 -53.04 -6.54 4.12
CA GLY A 71 -53.97 -5.61 4.79
C GLY A 71 -53.25 -4.57 5.67
N ALA A 72 -52.02 -4.85 6.11
CA ALA A 72 -51.11 -3.88 6.70
C ALA A 72 -50.61 -2.90 5.62
N LYS A 73 -50.29 -1.66 6.01
CA LYS A 73 -49.95 -0.58 5.07
C LYS A 73 -48.52 -0.67 4.48
N GLY A 74 -47.85 -1.82 4.59
CA GLY A 74 -46.55 -2.08 3.93
C GLY A 74 -45.33 -1.34 4.50
N TYR A 75 -45.36 -0.87 5.75
CA TYR A 75 -44.28 -0.02 6.31
C TYR A 75 -43.08 -0.78 6.91
N GLY A 76 -43.15 -2.12 7.10
CA GLY A 76 -42.08 -2.89 7.73
C GLY A 76 -41.82 -2.53 9.20
N VAL A 77 -40.87 -3.21 9.83
CA VAL A 77 -40.43 -2.96 11.22
C VAL A 77 -39.23 -2.02 11.22
N GLU A 78 -39.25 -0.96 12.03
CA GLU A 78 -38.10 -0.07 12.22
C GLU A 78 -37.58 -0.07 13.66
N VAL A 79 -36.31 -0.40 13.85
CA VAL A 79 -35.61 -0.31 15.15
C VAL A 79 -34.89 1.04 15.24
N ARG A 80 -35.47 1.99 16.00
CA ARG A 80 -34.97 3.37 16.15
C ARG A 80 -34.29 3.71 17.47
N ASN A 81 -34.61 2.98 18.54
CA ASN A 81 -34.10 3.30 19.88
C ASN A 81 -33.08 2.27 20.33
N ALA A 82 -32.31 2.63 21.36
CA ALA A 82 -31.59 1.64 22.15
C ALA A 82 -32.59 0.69 22.85
N GLU A 83 -32.25 -0.60 22.96
CA GLU A 83 -32.93 -1.66 23.75
C GLU A 83 -33.93 -2.57 23.03
N ALA A 84 -33.99 -2.63 21.69
CA ALA A 84 -34.80 -3.68 21.05
C ALA A 84 -34.21 -5.07 21.33
N VAL A 85 -35.04 -6.01 21.76
CA VAL A 85 -34.60 -7.36 22.15
C VAL A 85 -35.55 -8.45 21.68
N ALA A 86 -35.01 -9.61 21.31
CA ALA A 86 -35.79 -10.78 20.90
C ALA A 86 -35.10 -12.11 21.26
N ALA A 87 -35.88 -13.19 21.35
CA ALA A 87 -35.35 -14.55 21.39
C ALA A 87 -34.88 -15.02 20.01
N SER A 88 -35.64 -14.71 18.97
CA SER A 88 -35.28 -14.91 17.56
C SER A 88 -36.03 -13.91 16.70
N VAL A 89 -35.52 -13.60 15.51
CA VAL A 89 -36.20 -12.71 14.56
C VAL A 89 -36.28 -13.37 13.20
N ASP A 90 -37.50 -13.48 12.67
CA ASP A 90 -37.76 -13.94 11.31
C ASP A 90 -38.33 -12.79 10.48
N VAL A 91 -37.55 -12.29 9.53
CA VAL A 91 -37.99 -11.28 8.56
C VAL A 91 -38.53 -12.03 7.34
N GLY A 92 -39.84 -12.18 7.29
CA GLY A 92 -40.53 -13.04 6.32
C GLY A 92 -40.42 -14.53 6.62
N ILE A 93 -41.56 -15.18 6.77
CA ILE A 93 -41.70 -16.61 7.09
C ILE A 93 -43.09 -17.11 6.66
N TRP A 94 -43.24 -18.41 6.44
CA TRP A 94 -44.51 -19.06 6.06
C TRP A 94 -45.09 -18.55 4.73
N GLY A 95 -44.23 -18.13 3.81
CA GLY A 95 -44.61 -17.55 2.52
C GLY A 95 -45.13 -16.11 2.60
N HIS A 96 -45.00 -15.45 3.76
CA HIS A 96 -45.26 -14.02 3.90
C HIS A 96 -43.96 -13.22 3.76
N PRO A 97 -43.92 -12.17 2.92
CA PRO A 97 -42.75 -11.30 2.81
C PRO A 97 -42.54 -10.50 4.10
N GLY A 98 -41.36 -9.92 4.29
CA GLY A 98 -41.01 -9.14 5.47
C GLY A 98 -40.09 -7.98 5.13
N LEU A 99 -40.26 -6.87 5.84
CA LEU A 99 -39.40 -5.69 5.73
C LEU A 99 -38.95 -5.29 7.14
N MET A 100 -37.64 -5.13 7.32
CA MET A 100 -37.06 -4.67 8.58
C MET A 100 -35.93 -3.69 8.34
N THR A 101 -35.87 -2.63 9.13
CA THR A 101 -34.77 -1.64 9.12
C THR A 101 -34.26 -1.41 10.54
N VAL A 102 -32.94 -1.44 10.72
CA VAL A 102 -32.28 -0.93 11.92
C VAL A 102 -31.60 0.38 11.52
N VAL A 103 -32.13 1.51 11.98
CA VAL A 103 -31.66 2.85 11.55
C VAL A 103 -30.40 3.27 12.31
N PRO A 104 -29.70 4.34 11.90
CA PRO A 104 -28.56 4.86 12.66
C PRO A 104 -28.90 5.12 14.13
N GLY A 105 -28.10 4.58 15.04
CA GLY A 105 -28.29 4.69 16.50
C GLY A 105 -29.33 3.73 17.10
N GLY A 106 -30.03 2.93 16.29
CA GLY A 106 -30.88 1.83 16.77
C GLY A 106 -30.03 0.64 17.24
N THR A 107 -30.45 -0.04 18.31
CA THR A 107 -29.78 -1.27 18.77
C THR A 107 -30.74 -2.44 18.89
N LEU A 108 -30.33 -3.61 18.38
CA LEU A 108 -31.10 -4.85 18.42
C LEU A 108 -30.26 -6.01 18.97
N ALA A 109 -30.72 -6.65 20.05
CA ALA A 109 -30.07 -7.86 20.58
C ALA A 109 -30.99 -9.08 20.45
N ILE A 110 -30.49 -10.10 19.76
CA ILE A 110 -31.19 -11.36 19.48
C ILE A 110 -30.41 -12.48 20.17
N SER A 111 -31.05 -13.20 21.10
CA SER A 111 -30.33 -14.28 21.82
C SER A 111 -30.16 -15.57 21.01
N GLY A 112 -31.02 -15.80 20.02
CA GLY A 112 -30.99 -16.94 19.11
C GLY A 112 -30.70 -16.53 17.68
N ASN A 113 -31.41 -17.14 16.73
CA ASN A 113 -31.17 -16.93 15.31
C ASN A 113 -31.91 -15.71 14.75
N MET A 114 -31.32 -15.12 13.72
CA MET A 114 -32.01 -14.23 12.80
C MET A 114 -32.11 -14.89 11.42
N ARG A 115 -33.30 -14.86 10.82
CA ARG A 115 -33.56 -15.45 9.51
C ARG A 115 -34.27 -14.44 8.62
N VAL A 116 -33.82 -14.27 7.39
CA VAL A 116 -34.42 -13.38 6.38
C VAL A 116 -34.90 -14.24 5.21
N ALA A 117 -36.18 -14.12 4.86
CA ALA A 117 -36.84 -14.93 3.84
C ALA A 117 -36.66 -16.44 4.06
N LEU A 118 -37.04 -16.95 5.23
CA LEU A 118 -36.73 -18.33 5.63
C LEU A 118 -37.23 -19.38 4.63
N ASP A 119 -38.47 -19.22 4.16
CA ASP A 119 -39.16 -20.19 3.31
C ASP A 119 -39.39 -19.62 1.91
N ALA A 120 -39.47 -20.49 0.89
CA ALA A 120 -39.81 -20.09 -0.48
C ALA A 120 -41.11 -19.25 -0.54
N GLY A 121 -41.06 -18.12 -1.26
CA GLY A 121 -42.17 -17.18 -1.42
C GLY A 121 -42.27 -16.11 -0.32
N ALA A 122 -41.40 -16.14 0.71
CA ALA A 122 -41.31 -15.12 1.75
C ALA A 122 -40.29 -14.01 1.39
N ASP A 123 -40.35 -13.45 0.19
CA ASP A 123 -39.36 -12.49 -0.30
C ASP A 123 -39.21 -11.28 0.64
N SER A 124 -38.02 -11.04 1.17
CA SER A 124 -37.83 -10.16 2.32
C SER A 124 -36.57 -9.33 2.26
N SER A 125 -36.62 -8.16 2.90
CA SER A 125 -35.50 -7.24 2.99
C SER A 125 -35.19 -6.82 4.42
N LEU A 126 -33.89 -6.84 4.74
CA LEU A 126 -33.28 -6.24 5.91
C LEU A 126 -32.40 -5.07 5.47
N THR A 127 -32.59 -3.90 6.08
CA THR A 127 -31.69 -2.75 5.93
C THR A 127 -31.06 -2.42 7.28
N HIS A 128 -29.77 -2.11 7.30
CA HIS A 128 -29.02 -1.93 8.56
C HIS A 128 -28.01 -0.79 8.52
N ASP A 129 -28.12 0.08 9.52
CA ASP A 129 -27.26 1.24 9.76
C ASP A 129 -26.87 1.40 11.25
N GLY A 130 -27.38 0.53 12.14
CA GLY A 130 -27.25 0.62 13.61
C GLY A 130 -26.35 -0.45 14.21
N GLU A 131 -26.72 -0.97 15.39
CA GLU A 131 -25.96 -2.04 16.06
C GLU A 131 -26.84 -3.27 16.27
N MET A 132 -26.37 -4.44 15.86
CA MET A 132 -27.09 -5.70 16.03
C MET A 132 -26.20 -6.79 16.60
N THR A 133 -26.69 -7.51 17.60
CA THR A 133 -26.04 -8.72 18.15
C THR A 133 -26.95 -9.92 17.97
N ILE A 134 -26.39 -11.03 17.47
CA ILE A 134 -27.09 -12.27 17.18
C ILE A 134 -26.35 -13.41 17.89
N GLY A 135 -26.93 -13.93 18.96
CA GLY A 135 -26.34 -15.01 19.77
C GLY A 135 -26.33 -16.37 19.05
N GLY A 136 -27.16 -16.55 18.04
CA GLY A 136 -27.19 -17.71 17.16
C GLY A 136 -26.63 -17.43 15.77
N ASN A 137 -27.28 -17.99 14.75
CA ASN A 137 -26.89 -17.83 13.36
C ASN A 137 -27.68 -16.70 12.69
N LEU A 138 -27.06 -16.04 11.71
CA LEU A 138 -27.74 -15.19 10.75
C LEU A 138 -27.87 -15.96 9.43
N GLN A 139 -29.09 -16.10 8.94
CA GLN A 139 -29.37 -16.86 7.71
C GLN A 139 -30.18 -16.01 6.72
N LEU A 140 -29.66 -15.91 5.49
CA LEU A 140 -30.43 -15.52 4.31
C LEU A 140 -31.00 -16.80 3.68
N GLY A 141 -32.32 -16.96 3.80
CA GLY A 141 -33.09 -18.19 3.62
C GLY A 141 -33.41 -18.60 2.17
N GLU A 142 -34.42 -19.45 2.00
CA GLU A 142 -34.81 -20.02 0.68
C GLU A 142 -35.71 -19.11 -0.17
N GLY A 143 -36.30 -18.05 0.40
CA GLY A 143 -36.98 -17.00 -0.36
C GLY A 143 -36.00 -15.97 -0.93
N ASN A 144 -36.45 -15.04 -1.77
CA ASN A 144 -35.57 -13.96 -2.22
C ASN A 144 -35.23 -13.05 -1.04
N SER A 145 -33.99 -13.07 -0.58
CA SER A 145 -33.51 -12.35 0.60
C SER A 145 -32.60 -11.21 0.20
N PHE A 146 -32.85 -10.01 0.71
CA PHE A 146 -32.02 -8.83 0.46
C PHE A 146 -31.54 -8.26 1.78
N PHE A 147 -30.24 -8.29 2.03
CA PHE A 147 -29.63 -7.64 3.16
C PHE A 147 -28.76 -6.46 2.69
N ASN A 148 -29.25 -5.24 2.93
CA ASN A 148 -28.53 -4.00 2.67
C ASN A 148 -27.84 -3.53 3.96
N MET A 149 -26.53 -3.75 4.06
CA MET A 149 -25.69 -3.27 5.14
C MET A 149 -25.10 -1.92 4.74
N ASN A 150 -25.70 -0.83 5.22
CA ASN A 150 -25.28 0.54 4.91
C ASN A 150 -24.24 1.07 5.91
N GLY A 151 -24.31 0.62 7.17
CA GLY A 151 -23.46 1.10 8.25
C GLY A 151 -23.63 0.33 9.56
N GLY A 152 -22.84 0.72 10.56
CA GLY A 152 -22.87 0.13 11.90
C GLY A 152 -22.29 -1.30 11.98
N THR A 153 -22.66 -2.06 13.01
CA THR A 153 -22.13 -3.43 13.20
C THR A 153 -23.22 -4.50 13.36
N VAL A 154 -22.94 -5.69 12.82
CA VAL A 154 -23.71 -6.91 13.08
C VAL A 154 -22.75 -7.97 13.61
N ASP A 155 -22.84 -8.28 14.90
CA ASP A 155 -22.04 -9.30 15.57
C ASP A 155 -22.83 -10.61 15.70
N VAL A 156 -22.40 -11.64 14.99
CA VAL A 156 -23.01 -12.97 14.93
C VAL A 156 -22.12 -13.95 15.69
N THR A 157 -22.55 -14.35 16.88
CA THR A 157 -21.85 -15.35 17.70
C THR A 157 -21.81 -16.73 17.03
N GLY A 158 -22.81 -17.05 16.21
CA GLY A 158 -22.84 -18.24 15.36
C GLY A 158 -22.24 -17.99 13.97
N SER A 159 -22.75 -18.71 12.97
CA SER A 159 -22.29 -18.56 11.58
C SER A 159 -23.26 -17.72 10.74
N PHE A 160 -22.71 -17.07 9.72
CA PHE A 160 -23.47 -16.43 8.66
C PHE A 160 -23.72 -17.40 7.51
N PHE A 161 -24.98 -17.59 7.12
CA PHE A 161 -25.40 -18.54 6.09
C PHE A 161 -26.14 -17.84 4.95
N MET A 162 -25.86 -18.28 3.72
CA MET A 162 -26.69 -18.00 2.55
C MET A 162 -27.09 -19.35 1.93
N THR A 163 -28.37 -19.70 2.04
CA THR A 163 -28.88 -21.05 1.70
C THR A 163 -29.35 -21.21 0.25
N GLU A 164 -29.40 -22.45 -0.22
CA GLU A 164 -29.90 -22.83 -1.55
C GLU A 164 -31.44 -22.78 -1.63
N GLY A 165 -32.01 -22.24 -2.72
CA GLY A 165 -33.44 -22.33 -3.01
C GLY A 165 -34.06 -21.08 -3.66
N GLY A 166 -33.62 -19.89 -3.23
CA GLY A 166 -34.05 -18.58 -3.74
C GLY A 166 -32.87 -17.64 -3.98
N ILE A 167 -33.14 -16.38 -4.34
CA ILE A 167 -32.10 -15.38 -4.63
C ILE A 167 -31.64 -14.71 -3.33
N GLY A 168 -30.45 -15.04 -2.84
CA GLY A 168 -29.82 -14.33 -1.72
C GLY A 168 -29.00 -13.13 -2.19
N ARG A 169 -29.18 -11.94 -1.62
CA ARG A 169 -28.34 -10.77 -1.92
C ARG A 169 -27.86 -10.11 -0.64
N LEU A 170 -26.55 -10.03 -0.50
CA LEU A 170 -25.90 -9.22 0.51
C LEU A 170 -25.24 -8.02 -0.17
N ASN A 171 -25.69 -6.81 0.15
CA ASN A 171 -25.08 -5.58 -0.33
C ASN A 171 -24.33 -4.92 0.84
N LEU A 172 -23.00 -4.97 0.79
CA LEU A 172 -22.09 -4.38 1.79
C LEU A 172 -21.75 -2.94 1.39
N HIS A 173 -22.74 -2.05 1.54
CA HIS A 173 -22.59 -0.63 1.24
C HIS A 173 -21.68 0.11 2.23
N GLY A 174 -21.64 -0.35 3.48
CA GLY A 174 -20.79 0.14 4.57
C GLY A 174 -20.93 -0.76 5.81
N GLY A 175 -20.30 -0.38 6.93
CA GLY A 175 -20.38 -1.12 8.19
C GLY A 175 -19.67 -2.49 8.19
N THR A 176 -19.82 -3.24 9.28
CA THR A 176 -19.11 -4.51 9.49
C THR A 176 -20.07 -5.62 9.93
N ILE A 177 -20.01 -6.76 9.25
CA ILE A 177 -20.60 -8.03 9.71
C ILE A 177 -19.47 -8.88 10.26
N MET A 178 -19.58 -9.33 11.51
CA MET A 178 -18.67 -10.28 12.14
C MET A 178 -19.42 -11.58 12.41
N ALA A 179 -18.86 -12.72 12.03
CA ALA A 179 -19.44 -14.04 12.28
C ALA A 179 -18.39 -15.03 12.77
N ALA A 180 -18.74 -15.93 13.68
CA ALA A 180 -17.84 -16.97 14.15
C ALA A 180 -17.54 -18.05 13.08
N GLY A 181 -18.32 -18.09 12.00
CA GLY A 181 -18.05 -18.94 10.85
C GLY A 181 -18.88 -18.54 9.65
N LEU A 182 -18.59 -19.16 8.50
CA LEU A 182 -19.23 -18.85 7.24
C LEU A 182 -19.77 -20.13 6.58
N GLY A 183 -21.01 -20.06 6.09
CA GLY A 183 -21.67 -21.15 5.38
C GLY A 183 -22.32 -20.66 4.10
N LEU A 184 -21.50 -20.51 3.06
CA LEU A 184 -21.93 -20.14 1.71
C LEU A 184 -22.02 -21.40 0.83
N SER A 185 -23.13 -21.61 0.12
CA SER A 185 -23.27 -22.75 -0.81
C SER A 185 -22.62 -22.45 -2.16
N THR A 186 -21.80 -23.34 -2.73
CA THR A 186 -21.26 -23.16 -4.10
C THR A 186 -22.27 -23.41 -5.22
N ASN A 187 -23.50 -23.83 -4.90
CA ASN A 187 -24.58 -24.11 -5.88
C ASN A 187 -25.81 -23.18 -5.71
N GLY A 188 -25.72 -22.17 -4.84
CA GLY A 188 -26.82 -21.24 -4.58
C GLY A 188 -26.96 -20.16 -5.65
N ASP A 189 -28.16 -19.58 -5.77
CA ASP A 189 -28.42 -18.37 -6.54
C ASP A 189 -28.26 -17.18 -5.58
N TYR A 190 -27.04 -16.73 -5.32
CA TYR A 190 -26.82 -15.56 -4.47
C TYR A 190 -25.66 -14.69 -4.93
N THR A 191 -25.66 -13.44 -4.48
CA THR A 191 -24.60 -12.47 -4.75
C THR A 191 -24.22 -11.71 -3.48
N ILE A 192 -22.92 -11.46 -3.31
CA ILE A 192 -22.39 -10.46 -2.37
C ILE A 192 -21.80 -9.33 -3.20
N ASP A 193 -22.27 -8.10 -3.05
CA ASP A 193 -21.66 -6.93 -3.68
C ASP A 193 -21.13 -5.96 -2.62
N ILE A 194 -19.88 -5.54 -2.76
CA ILE A 194 -19.17 -4.73 -1.78
C ILE A 194 -18.87 -3.35 -2.38
N THR A 195 -19.21 -2.29 -1.65
CA THR A 195 -18.74 -0.95 -2.00
C THR A 195 -17.88 -0.34 -0.91
N LYS A 196 -18.24 -0.51 0.37
CA LYS A 196 -17.40 -0.06 1.51
C LYS A 196 -17.48 -0.96 2.74
N GLY A 197 -18.48 -1.85 2.81
CA GLY A 197 -18.68 -2.70 4.00
C GLY A 197 -17.66 -3.83 4.09
N VAL A 198 -17.58 -4.44 5.26
CA VAL A 198 -16.64 -5.51 5.59
C VAL A 198 -17.39 -6.72 6.14
N LEU A 199 -17.02 -7.92 5.69
CA LEU A 199 -17.45 -9.18 6.28
C LEU A 199 -16.23 -9.89 6.89
N ILE A 200 -16.30 -10.23 8.16
CA ILE A 200 -15.26 -10.97 8.90
C ILE A 200 -15.86 -12.29 9.38
N ALA A 201 -15.21 -13.41 9.05
CA ALA A 201 -15.64 -14.74 9.43
C ALA A 201 -14.53 -15.50 10.17
N GLY A 202 -14.87 -16.19 11.26
CA GLY A 202 -13.95 -17.12 11.93
C GLY A 202 -13.58 -18.32 11.06
N GLY A 203 -12.31 -18.71 11.08
CA GLY A 203 -11.70 -19.77 10.28
C GLY A 203 -11.06 -19.28 8.98
N ASN A 204 -10.31 -20.16 8.32
CA ASN A 204 -9.74 -19.92 6.99
C ASN A 204 -10.72 -20.29 5.87
N HIS A 205 -11.32 -19.28 5.24
CA HIS A 205 -12.24 -19.39 4.10
C HIS A 205 -11.66 -18.78 2.82
N ALA A 206 -10.38 -18.41 2.82
CA ALA A 206 -9.81 -17.58 1.76
C ALA A 206 -9.86 -18.23 0.37
N ALA A 207 -9.58 -19.54 0.30
CA ALA A 207 -9.62 -20.28 -0.96
C ALA A 207 -11.04 -20.35 -1.54
N ASP A 208 -12.02 -20.65 -0.71
CA ASP A 208 -13.42 -20.77 -1.13
C ASP A 208 -13.98 -19.41 -1.58
N LEU A 209 -13.70 -18.34 -0.82
CA LEU A 209 -14.12 -16.98 -1.15
C LEU A 209 -13.47 -16.46 -2.45
N ARG A 210 -12.20 -16.76 -2.70
CA ARG A 210 -11.54 -16.40 -3.97
C ARG A 210 -12.17 -17.11 -5.16
N GLY A 211 -12.44 -18.41 -5.02
CA GLY A 211 -13.18 -19.15 -6.05
C GLY A 211 -14.57 -18.55 -6.32
N MET A 212 -15.23 -18.00 -5.30
CA MET A 212 -16.51 -17.30 -5.46
C MET A 212 -16.38 -15.92 -6.13
N VAL A 213 -15.30 -15.18 -5.87
CA VAL A 213 -14.96 -13.94 -6.60
C VAL A 213 -14.73 -14.24 -8.08
N GLU A 214 -13.92 -15.24 -8.40
CA GLU A 214 -13.66 -15.67 -9.78
C GLU A 214 -14.92 -16.11 -10.52
N ALA A 215 -15.83 -16.79 -9.83
CA ALA A 215 -17.10 -17.23 -10.38
C ALA A 215 -18.16 -16.10 -10.48
N GLY A 216 -17.86 -14.91 -9.96
CA GLY A 216 -18.75 -13.73 -10.00
C GLY A 216 -19.88 -13.74 -8.97
N PHE A 217 -19.82 -14.61 -7.96
CA PHE A 217 -20.78 -14.61 -6.84
C PHE A 217 -20.47 -13.50 -5.83
N ILE A 218 -19.22 -13.06 -5.77
CA ILE A 218 -18.78 -11.95 -4.95
C ILE A 218 -18.16 -10.89 -5.86
N THR A 219 -18.70 -9.68 -5.80
CA THR A 219 -18.27 -8.56 -6.64
C THR A 219 -18.00 -7.32 -5.80
N ALA A 220 -17.26 -6.37 -6.37
CA ALA A 220 -17.17 -5.02 -5.85
C ALA A 220 -17.69 -4.01 -6.87
N TYR A 221 -18.39 -2.99 -6.40
CA TYR A 221 -18.97 -1.92 -7.22
C TYR A 221 -19.76 -2.44 -8.42
N GLY A 222 -20.64 -3.42 -8.19
CA GLY A 222 -21.44 -4.05 -9.26
C GLY A 222 -20.61 -4.82 -10.28
N GLY A 223 -19.44 -5.34 -9.89
CA GLY A 223 -18.54 -6.14 -10.73
C GLY A 223 -17.47 -5.35 -11.47
N THR A 224 -17.25 -4.08 -11.09
CA THR A 224 -16.25 -3.21 -11.73
C THR A 224 -14.98 -2.98 -10.90
N GLY A 225 -14.99 -3.33 -9.61
CA GLY A 225 -13.83 -3.20 -8.74
C GLY A 225 -13.30 -4.53 -8.21
N ASP A 226 -12.19 -4.42 -7.49
CA ASP A 226 -11.50 -5.56 -6.89
C ASP A 226 -12.08 -5.92 -5.52
N VAL A 227 -11.97 -7.20 -5.17
CA VAL A 227 -12.37 -7.75 -3.88
C VAL A 227 -11.12 -8.27 -3.17
N VAL A 228 -10.92 -7.83 -1.93
CA VAL A 228 -9.85 -8.31 -1.05
C VAL A 228 -10.39 -9.44 -0.18
N VAL A 229 -9.71 -10.59 -0.22
CA VAL A 229 -9.95 -11.75 0.62
C VAL A 229 -8.69 -12.04 1.43
N GLU A 230 -8.72 -11.79 2.73
CA GLU A 230 -7.56 -11.89 3.61
C GLU A 230 -7.80 -12.92 4.71
N TYR A 231 -6.86 -13.83 4.95
CA TYR A 231 -6.90 -14.72 6.13
C TYR A 231 -5.80 -14.33 7.12
N ASN A 232 -6.20 -13.93 8.32
CA ASN A 232 -5.30 -13.68 9.43
C ASN A 232 -5.17 -14.94 10.30
N ALA A 233 -4.02 -15.62 10.19
CA ALA A 233 -3.75 -16.85 10.94
C ALA A 233 -3.59 -16.63 12.45
N GLY A 234 -3.24 -15.42 12.90
CA GLY A 234 -3.11 -15.08 14.32
C GLY A 234 -4.46 -14.93 15.02
N LEU A 235 -5.47 -14.44 14.28
CA LEU A 235 -6.84 -14.30 14.76
C LEU A 235 -7.74 -15.49 14.40
N ASP A 236 -7.28 -16.36 13.49
CA ASP A 236 -8.08 -17.41 12.85
C ASP A 236 -9.36 -16.83 12.23
N GLN A 237 -9.20 -15.80 11.39
CA GLN A 237 -10.30 -15.05 10.77
C GLN A 237 -10.00 -14.76 9.30
N THR A 238 -11.04 -14.80 8.47
CA THR A 238 -11.04 -14.36 7.07
C THR A 238 -11.86 -13.09 6.90
N THR A 239 -11.28 -12.07 6.26
CA THR A 239 -11.90 -10.77 5.98
C THR A 239 -12.17 -10.62 4.49
N LEU A 240 -13.36 -10.11 4.17
CA LEU A 240 -13.82 -9.79 2.82
C LEU A 240 -14.18 -8.31 2.76
N ARG A 241 -13.55 -7.55 1.85
CA ARG A 241 -13.73 -6.10 1.69
C ARG A 241 -13.37 -5.62 0.27
N VAL A 242 -13.56 -4.33 0.00
CA VAL A 242 -12.90 -3.64 -1.13
C VAL A 242 -11.54 -3.08 -0.69
N PRO A 243 -10.62 -2.80 -1.63
CA PRO A 243 -9.40 -2.07 -1.33
C PRO A 243 -9.67 -0.70 -0.70
N SER A 244 -8.80 -0.26 0.22
CA SER A 244 -8.84 1.06 0.86
C SER A 244 -8.38 2.19 -0.08
N ALA A 245 -7.60 1.88 -1.11
CA ALA A 245 -7.20 2.77 -2.19
C ALA A 245 -7.19 2.04 -3.54
N PRO A 246 -7.15 2.75 -4.69
CA PRO A 246 -6.90 2.12 -5.98
C PRO A 246 -5.63 1.24 -5.93
N TYR A 247 -5.82 -0.06 -6.12
CA TYR A 247 -4.74 -1.05 -6.06
C TYR A 247 -4.75 -1.92 -7.31
N GLY A 248 -3.58 -2.32 -7.78
CA GLY A 248 -3.41 -3.16 -8.96
C GLY A 248 -2.23 -2.73 -9.83
N PRO A 249 -2.09 -3.29 -11.04
CA PRO A 249 -0.88 -3.15 -11.84
C PRO A 249 -0.50 -1.69 -12.09
N VAL A 250 0.77 -1.34 -11.86
CA VAL A 250 1.27 0.03 -12.05
C VAL A 250 1.83 0.22 -13.46
N ALA A 251 1.65 1.41 -14.04
CA ALA A 251 2.24 1.87 -15.30
C ALA A 251 3.04 3.14 -15.09
N VAL A 252 4.04 3.35 -15.95
CA VAL A 252 4.57 4.68 -16.20
C VAL A 252 3.66 5.43 -17.18
N GLN A 253 3.19 6.61 -16.78
CA GLN A 253 2.37 7.48 -17.62
C GLN A 253 2.71 8.95 -17.31
N ASN A 254 2.93 9.75 -18.36
CA ASN A 254 3.23 11.18 -18.25
C ASN A 254 4.41 11.52 -17.30
N GLY A 255 5.45 10.68 -17.25
CA GLY A 255 6.60 10.90 -16.37
C GLY A 255 6.34 10.60 -14.88
N GLY A 256 5.19 10.01 -14.53
CA GLY A 256 4.85 9.53 -13.18
C GLY A 256 4.38 8.08 -13.19
N PHE A 257 4.00 7.57 -12.02
CA PHE A 257 3.39 6.24 -11.90
C PHE A 257 1.86 6.34 -11.76
N THR A 258 1.15 5.38 -12.33
CA THR A 258 -0.32 5.31 -12.28
C THR A 258 -0.79 3.88 -12.08
N VAL A 259 -1.88 3.69 -11.32
CA VAL A 259 -2.57 2.41 -11.22
C VAL A 259 -3.36 2.18 -12.50
N LYS A 260 -2.99 1.19 -13.33
CA LYS A 260 -3.52 0.97 -14.68
C LYS A 260 -5.05 0.85 -14.74
N LYS A 261 -5.66 0.23 -13.72
CA LYS A 261 -7.10 -0.01 -13.68
C LYS A 261 -7.90 1.29 -13.56
N THR A 262 -7.39 2.26 -12.80
CA THR A 262 -8.13 3.48 -12.44
C THR A 262 -7.55 4.74 -13.09
N GLY A 263 -6.29 4.72 -13.52
CA GLY A 263 -5.54 5.90 -13.94
C GLY A 263 -5.10 6.78 -12.77
N ALA A 264 -5.37 6.38 -11.52
CA ALA A 264 -4.98 7.15 -10.34
C ALA A 264 -3.46 7.24 -10.21
N GLN A 265 -2.94 8.40 -9.81
CA GLN A 265 -1.52 8.56 -9.55
C GLN A 265 -1.06 7.64 -8.43
N PHE A 266 0.13 7.08 -8.59
CA PHE A 266 0.77 6.22 -7.62
C PHE A 266 2.11 6.82 -7.23
N PHE A 267 2.39 6.85 -5.93
CA PHE A 267 3.67 7.32 -5.39
C PHE A 267 4.25 6.23 -4.48
N PRO A 268 5.32 5.52 -4.89
CA PRO A 268 5.91 4.49 -4.06
C PRO A 268 6.62 5.11 -2.86
N VAL A 269 6.01 5.00 -1.68
CA VAL A 269 6.60 5.46 -0.41
C VAL A 269 6.54 4.38 0.66
N GLY A 270 7.65 4.21 1.36
CA GLY A 270 7.78 3.19 2.40
C GLY A 270 9.23 2.83 2.69
N PHE A 271 9.56 1.53 2.65
CA PHE A 271 10.79 1.03 3.27
C PHE A 271 11.50 -0.05 2.47
N ASN A 272 12.81 -0.11 2.63
CA ASN A 272 13.56 -1.35 2.41
C ASN A 272 13.23 -2.32 3.56
N TYR A 273 12.48 -3.37 3.23
CA TYR A 273 12.01 -4.39 4.16
C TYR A 273 12.95 -5.59 4.11
N VAL A 274 13.88 -5.64 5.07
CA VAL A 274 14.92 -6.66 5.12
C VAL A 274 15.04 -7.26 6.53
N ASP A 275 14.98 -8.59 6.61
CA ASP A 275 15.62 -9.32 7.71
C ASP A 275 17.06 -9.62 7.28
N LEU A 276 18.01 -9.35 8.18
CA LEU A 276 19.43 -9.52 7.93
C LEU A 276 19.99 -10.45 8.98
N ARG A 277 20.96 -11.28 8.60
CA ARG A 277 21.68 -12.13 9.56
C ARG A 277 23.16 -12.21 9.24
N THR A 278 23.93 -12.59 10.24
CA THR A 278 25.38 -12.79 10.13
C THR A 278 25.69 -14.28 10.13
N ASN A 279 26.40 -14.76 9.11
CA ASN A 279 26.80 -16.16 9.03
C ASN A 279 28.00 -16.48 9.95
N GLY A 280 28.40 -17.75 10.01
CA GLY A 280 29.49 -18.22 10.90
C GLY A 280 30.88 -17.61 10.65
N VAL A 281 31.07 -16.88 9.54
CA VAL A 281 32.31 -16.17 9.20
C VAL A 281 32.18 -14.64 9.29
N GLY A 282 31.07 -14.13 9.83
CA GLY A 282 30.88 -12.70 10.07
C GLY A 282 30.34 -11.90 8.88
N SER A 283 29.90 -12.56 7.80
CA SER A 283 29.30 -11.88 6.64
C SER A 283 27.80 -11.72 6.83
N VAL A 284 27.29 -10.53 6.53
CA VAL A 284 25.85 -10.22 6.58
C VAL A 284 25.19 -10.66 5.27
N PHE A 285 23.99 -11.25 5.35
CA PHE A 285 23.18 -11.70 4.21
C PHE A 285 21.69 -11.40 4.43
N HIS A 286 20.90 -11.45 3.36
CA HIS A 286 19.46 -11.24 3.41
C HIS A 286 18.75 -12.52 3.84
N ASP A 287 18.08 -12.49 4.98
CA ASP A 287 17.39 -13.63 5.56
C ASP A 287 15.86 -13.55 5.38
N THR A 288 15.35 -12.47 4.78
CA THR A 288 13.92 -12.15 4.65
C THR A 288 13.08 -13.34 4.20
N PHE A 289 13.54 -14.14 3.24
CA PHE A 289 12.80 -15.29 2.71
C PHE A 289 13.45 -16.65 3.02
N ASN A 290 14.36 -16.71 3.99
CA ASN A 290 14.97 -17.97 4.41
C ASN A 290 13.89 -18.91 4.97
N PRO A 291 13.66 -20.10 4.38
CA PRO A 291 12.58 -20.98 4.81
C PRO A 291 12.66 -21.46 6.26
N ASN A 292 13.86 -21.40 6.85
CA ASN A 292 14.05 -21.77 8.26
C ASN A 292 13.63 -20.67 9.24
N HIS A 293 13.51 -19.43 8.77
CA HIS A 293 13.30 -18.25 9.61
C HIS A 293 12.12 -17.37 9.18
N TYR A 294 11.58 -17.58 7.97
CA TYR A 294 10.40 -16.86 7.48
C TYR A 294 9.18 -17.15 8.36
N VAL A 295 8.53 -16.10 8.87
CA VAL A 295 7.33 -16.19 9.70
C VAL A 295 6.23 -15.30 9.12
N ALA A 296 5.26 -15.91 8.44
CA ALA A 296 4.14 -15.21 7.79
C ALA A 296 3.36 -14.28 8.73
N ALA A 297 3.15 -14.68 9.98
CA ALA A 297 2.45 -13.85 10.98
C ALA A 297 3.21 -12.56 11.32
N THR A 298 4.55 -12.62 11.39
CA THR A 298 5.39 -11.43 11.61
C THR A 298 5.36 -10.52 10.41
N VAL A 299 5.46 -11.08 9.19
CA VAL A 299 5.32 -10.33 7.93
C VAL A 299 3.98 -9.61 7.88
N SER A 300 2.86 -10.32 8.09
CA SER A 300 1.52 -9.74 8.13
C SER A 300 1.41 -8.61 9.16
N SER A 301 1.92 -8.81 10.38
CA SER A 301 1.90 -7.78 11.42
C SER A 301 2.67 -6.52 11.02
N ASN A 302 3.85 -6.68 10.42
CA ASN A 302 4.66 -5.56 9.98
C ASN A 302 4.01 -4.82 8.80
N LEU A 303 3.48 -5.55 7.83
CA LEU A 303 2.77 -4.97 6.68
C LEU A 303 1.48 -4.26 7.12
N THR A 304 0.77 -4.78 8.14
CA THR A 304 -0.36 -4.09 8.76
C THR A 304 0.06 -2.73 9.34
N GLU A 305 1.17 -2.68 10.06
CA GLU A 305 1.67 -1.42 10.65
C GLU A 305 2.09 -0.41 9.57
N ILE A 306 2.82 -0.88 8.54
CA ILE A 306 3.24 -0.07 7.40
C ILE A 306 2.03 0.52 6.66
N ALA A 307 1.05 -0.33 6.31
CA ALA A 307 -0.17 0.09 5.62
C ALA A 307 -1.01 1.05 6.46
N ALA A 308 -1.16 0.80 7.77
CA ALA A 308 -1.93 1.64 8.68
C ALA A 308 -1.36 3.07 8.81
N ALA A 309 -0.05 3.23 8.62
CA ALA A 309 0.60 4.53 8.60
C ALA A 309 0.43 5.29 7.27
N GLY A 310 -0.08 4.61 6.24
CA GLY A 310 -0.29 5.15 4.88
C GLY A 310 0.85 4.87 3.91
N PHE A 311 1.86 4.07 4.30
CA PHE A 311 2.89 3.61 3.35
C PHE A 311 2.33 2.51 2.46
N ASN A 312 2.79 2.47 1.22
CA ASN A 312 2.20 1.59 0.19
C ASN A 312 3.24 0.75 -0.55
N THR A 313 4.54 0.86 -0.24
CA THR A 313 5.58 0.17 -1.00
C THR A 313 6.69 -0.35 -0.09
N VAL A 314 7.14 -1.57 -0.35
CA VAL A 314 8.34 -2.14 0.26
C VAL A 314 9.30 -2.68 -0.79
N ARG A 315 10.61 -2.47 -0.56
CA ARG A 315 11.68 -3.09 -1.35
C ARG A 315 12.28 -4.26 -0.60
N VAL A 316 12.39 -5.41 -1.27
CA VAL A 316 12.87 -6.68 -0.70
C VAL A 316 14.02 -7.24 -1.53
N PHE A 317 14.82 -8.11 -0.92
CA PHE A 317 16.04 -8.65 -1.53
C PHE A 317 15.99 -10.16 -1.63
N ILE A 318 16.36 -10.68 -2.79
CA ILE A 318 16.54 -12.10 -3.04
C ILE A 318 17.98 -12.48 -2.69
N ASP A 319 18.11 -13.41 -1.76
CA ASP A 319 19.40 -13.94 -1.34
C ASP A 319 19.83 -15.06 -2.29
N ALA A 320 20.86 -14.78 -3.09
CA ALA A 320 21.39 -15.70 -4.08
C ALA A 320 22.48 -16.64 -3.53
N SER A 321 22.77 -16.54 -2.23
CA SER A 321 23.82 -17.32 -1.60
C SER A 321 23.37 -18.76 -1.29
N VAL A 322 24.21 -19.71 -1.68
CA VAL A 322 24.00 -21.14 -1.42
C VAL A 322 24.33 -21.56 0.01
N ASP A 323 25.09 -20.74 0.75
CA ASP A 323 25.51 -21.06 2.13
C ASP A 323 24.51 -20.59 3.19
N THR A 324 23.39 -19.99 2.77
CA THR A 324 22.44 -19.24 3.60
C THR A 324 21.01 -19.76 3.48
N ASN A 325 20.80 -20.89 2.79
CA ASN A 325 19.49 -21.39 2.37
C ASN A 325 18.73 -20.35 1.51
N GLY A 326 19.44 -19.69 0.60
CA GLY A 326 18.88 -18.72 -0.32
C GLY A 326 18.04 -19.35 -1.43
N VAL A 327 17.86 -18.59 -2.51
CA VAL A 327 17.05 -18.96 -3.68
C VAL A 327 17.56 -20.22 -4.40
N VAL A 328 18.83 -20.59 -4.16
CA VAL A 328 19.43 -21.86 -4.55
C VAL A 328 20.00 -22.54 -3.31
N ALA A 329 19.73 -23.84 -3.12
CA ALA A 329 20.12 -24.57 -1.91
C ALA A 329 21.54 -25.16 -1.98
N ALA A 330 22.06 -25.44 -3.18
CA ALA A 330 23.41 -25.93 -3.39
C ALA A 330 23.97 -25.57 -4.78
N TRP A 331 25.31 -25.49 -4.87
CA TRP A 331 26.05 -25.30 -6.13
C TRP A 331 25.71 -26.32 -7.23
N SER A 332 25.28 -27.52 -6.86
CA SER A 332 24.91 -28.60 -7.77
C SER A 332 23.49 -28.50 -8.32
N ASP A 333 22.66 -27.63 -7.76
CA ASP A 333 21.25 -27.56 -8.11
C ASP A 333 21.09 -26.97 -9.51
N THR A 334 20.09 -27.50 -10.22
CA THR A 334 19.68 -27.02 -11.55
C THR A 334 18.35 -26.29 -11.52
N GLU A 335 17.74 -26.15 -10.34
CA GLU A 335 16.43 -25.54 -10.11
C GLU A 335 16.50 -24.64 -8.88
N LEU A 336 15.57 -23.70 -8.78
CA LEU A 336 15.44 -22.83 -7.60
C LEU A 336 14.84 -23.60 -6.42
N SER A 337 15.16 -23.17 -5.19
CA SER A 337 14.62 -23.73 -3.96
C SER A 337 13.10 -23.50 -3.89
N SER A 338 12.31 -24.56 -4.01
CA SER A 338 10.85 -24.46 -3.93
C SER A 338 10.38 -23.90 -2.58
N ALA A 339 11.08 -24.23 -1.49
CA ALA A 339 10.77 -23.72 -0.17
C ALA A 339 10.99 -22.20 -0.07
N TYR A 340 12.08 -21.69 -0.64
CA TYR A 340 12.36 -20.26 -0.69
C TYR A 340 11.33 -19.52 -1.55
N MET A 341 11.01 -20.06 -2.73
CA MET A 341 10.02 -19.47 -3.62
C MET A 341 8.61 -19.47 -3.03
N LEU A 342 8.26 -20.45 -2.19
CA LEU A 342 7.00 -20.43 -1.44
C LEU A 342 6.95 -19.30 -0.40
N CYS A 343 8.07 -18.96 0.25
CA CYS A 343 8.14 -17.80 1.14
C CYS A 343 7.96 -16.48 0.38
N VAL A 344 8.57 -16.35 -0.81
CA VAL A 344 8.38 -15.16 -1.68
C VAL A 344 6.92 -15.06 -2.13
N ALA A 345 6.31 -16.17 -2.55
CA ALA A 345 4.91 -16.21 -2.97
C ALA A 345 3.94 -15.85 -1.83
N ASP A 346 4.17 -16.39 -0.62
CA ASP A 346 3.41 -16.01 0.56
C ASP A 346 3.58 -14.53 0.89
N PHE A 347 4.79 -13.97 0.79
CA PHE A 347 5.00 -12.54 1.02
C PHE A 347 4.23 -11.66 0.04
N LEU A 348 4.16 -12.03 -1.25
CA LEU A 348 3.33 -11.30 -2.21
C LEU A 348 1.84 -11.38 -1.84
N GLU A 349 1.39 -12.52 -1.34
CA GLU A 349 0.03 -12.67 -0.87
C GLU A 349 -0.25 -11.76 0.34
N GLN A 350 0.67 -11.71 1.30
CA GLN A 350 0.57 -10.78 2.42
C GLN A 350 0.60 -9.33 1.93
N ALA A 351 1.53 -8.95 1.05
CA ALA A 351 1.61 -7.58 0.53
C ALA A 351 0.31 -7.15 -0.18
N TYR A 352 -0.25 -8.01 -1.03
CA TYR A 352 -1.55 -7.79 -1.67
C TYR A 352 -2.67 -7.56 -0.66
N SER A 353 -2.78 -8.41 0.38
CA SER A 353 -3.85 -8.30 1.36
C SER A 353 -3.76 -7.04 2.23
N HIS A 354 -2.59 -6.39 2.27
CA HIS A 354 -2.34 -5.14 2.97
C HIS A 354 -2.21 -3.94 2.02
N GLU A 355 -2.50 -4.13 0.72
CA GLU A 355 -2.41 -3.09 -0.31
C GLU A 355 -1.02 -2.43 -0.40
N ILE A 356 0.01 -3.25 -0.19
CA ILE A 356 1.42 -2.87 -0.30
C ILE A 356 1.98 -3.44 -1.60
N TYR A 357 2.66 -2.60 -2.37
CA TYR A 357 3.43 -3.00 -3.54
C TYR A 357 4.83 -3.45 -3.17
N VAL A 358 5.39 -4.35 -3.98
CA VAL A 358 6.71 -4.93 -3.74
C VAL A 358 7.67 -4.60 -4.88
N LEU A 359 8.80 -4.00 -4.53
CA LEU A 359 9.97 -3.85 -5.40
C LEU A 359 10.94 -5.00 -5.09
N ILE A 360 11.13 -5.92 -6.04
CA ILE A 360 11.95 -7.13 -5.83
C ILE A 360 13.35 -6.94 -6.38
N THR A 361 14.35 -6.97 -5.50
CA THR A 361 15.77 -6.85 -5.86
C THR A 361 16.43 -8.20 -6.02
N LEU A 362 16.87 -8.53 -7.23
CA LEU A 362 17.53 -9.81 -7.53
C LEU A 362 19.00 -9.86 -7.07
N ASN A 363 19.59 -8.69 -6.79
CA ASN A 363 20.90 -8.41 -6.17
C ASN A 363 22.13 -9.05 -6.85
N MET A 364 22.19 -10.38 -6.94
CA MET A 364 23.34 -11.14 -7.45
C MET A 364 22.91 -12.41 -8.18
N LEU A 365 23.69 -12.83 -9.17
CA LEU A 365 23.50 -14.14 -9.81
C LEU A 365 23.91 -15.29 -8.86
N PRO A 366 23.05 -16.30 -8.64
CA PRO A 366 23.38 -17.41 -7.74
C PRO A 366 24.38 -18.39 -8.34
N GLY A 367 25.21 -18.96 -7.48
CA GLY A 367 26.10 -20.06 -7.82
C GLY A 367 25.33 -21.37 -7.99
N SER A 368 25.05 -21.79 -9.22
CA SER A 368 24.20 -22.95 -9.53
C SER A 368 24.68 -23.70 -10.77
N ALA A 369 24.49 -25.03 -10.82
CA ALA A 369 24.78 -25.83 -12.00
C ALA A 369 23.92 -25.45 -13.22
N ALA A 370 22.81 -24.72 -13.02
CA ALA A 370 22.02 -24.14 -14.11
C ALA A 370 22.75 -22.99 -14.83
N TYR A 371 23.54 -22.20 -14.11
CA TYR A 371 24.10 -20.92 -14.59
C TYR A 371 25.62 -20.97 -14.77
N ASN A 372 26.33 -21.67 -13.89
CA ASN A 372 27.79 -21.81 -13.91
C ASN A 372 28.38 -22.25 -15.27
N PRO A 373 27.74 -23.14 -16.06
CA PRO A 373 28.28 -23.53 -17.36
C PRO A 373 28.41 -22.41 -18.39
N TYR A 374 27.75 -21.27 -18.16
CA TYR A 374 27.82 -20.11 -19.04
C TYR A 374 28.94 -19.13 -18.65
N PHE A 375 29.62 -19.30 -17.52
CA PHE A 375 30.72 -18.43 -17.14
C PHE A 375 31.93 -18.64 -18.04
N ASP A 376 32.02 -17.81 -19.07
CA ASP A 376 33.16 -17.76 -19.98
C ASP A 376 34.12 -16.61 -19.62
N THR A 377 35.27 -16.58 -20.30
CA THR A 377 36.28 -15.54 -20.15
C THR A 377 36.42 -14.75 -21.43
N VAL A 378 36.42 -13.42 -21.32
CA VAL A 378 36.74 -12.51 -22.43
C VAL A 378 38.06 -11.83 -22.15
N ALA A 379 38.91 -11.68 -23.18
CA ALA A 379 40.19 -11.02 -23.04
C ALA A 379 40.01 -9.61 -22.50
N ASN A 380 40.84 -9.25 -21.51
CA ASN A 380 40.86 -7.90 -20.90
C ASN A 380 39.58 -7.49 -20.17
N ILE A 381 38.72 -8.44 -19.78
CA ILE A 381 37.55 -8.21 -18.92
C ILE A 381 37.60 -9.23 -17.80
N GLU A 382 37.47 -8.81 -16.53
CA GLU A 382 37.52 -9.71 -15.38
C GLU A 382 36.43 -9.38 -14.37
N TYR A 383 36.20 -10.31 -13.43
CA TYR A 383 35.26 -10.10 -12.33
C TYR A 383 35.72 -8.93 -11.45
N PRO A 384 34.83 -8.04 -11.00
CA PRO A 384 33.37 -8.09 -11.14
C PRO A 384 32.81 -7.48 -12.43
N ASN A 385 33.60 -6.72 -13.22
CA ASN A 385 33.09 -6.03 -14.42
C ASN A 385 32.59 -6.97 -15.53
N VAL A 386 33.04 -8.22 -15.54
CA VAL A 386 32.64 -9.23 -16.51
C VAL A 386 31.12 -9.44 -16.56
N VAL A 387 30.42 -9.25 -15.43
CA VAL A 387 28.97 -9.44 -15.31
C VAL A 387 28.20 -8.58 -16.34
N PHE A 388 28.65 -7.35 -16.57
CA PHE A 388 27.95 -6.37 -17.42
C PHE A 388 28.35 -6.42 -18.90
N MET A 389 29.39 -7.18 -19.26
CA MET A 389 30.07 -7.02 -20.55
C MET A 389 30.26 -8.31 -21.33
N ASN A 390 30.00 -9.45 -20.69
CA ASN A 390 30.34 -10.76 -21.22
C ASN A 390 29.11 -11.55 -21.70
N PRO A 391 29.15 -12.18 -22.90
CA PRO A 391 28.04 -12.95 -23.44
C PRO A 391 27.51 -14.03 -22.49
N GLY A 392 28.42 -14.82 -21.94
CA GLY A 392 28.10 -15.96 -21.09
C GLY A 392 27.52 -15.53 -19.75
N TRP A 393 28.09 -14.49 -19.13
CA TRP A 393 27.60 -13.97 -17.86
C TRP A 393 26.23 -13.31 -17.99
N ILE A 394 26.03 -12.44 -18.98
CA ILE A 394 24.72 -11.82 -19.25
C ILE A 394 23.68 -12.89 -19.56
N LYS A 395 24.04 -13.92 -20.33
CA LYS A 395 23.14 -15.06 -20.60
C LYS A 395 22.77 -15.79 -19.31
N ALA A 396 23.72 -16.03 -18.41
CA ALA A 396 23.46 -16.70 -17.15
C ALA A 396 22.48 -15.90 -16.29
N GLU A 397 22.66 -14.59 -16.21
CA GLU A 397 21.80 -13.67 -15.47
C GLU A 397 20.39 -13.61 -16.05
N ARG A 398 20.25 -13.50 -17.38
CA ARG A 398 18.94 -13.61 -18.05
C ARG A 398 18.24 -14.92 -17.74
N LEU A 399 18.97 -16.03 -17.69
CA LEU A 399 18.37 -17.33 -17.34
C LEU A 399 17.89 -17.34 -15.88
N PHE A 400 18.62 -16.72 -14.96
CA PHE A 400 18.17 -16.60 -13.58
C PHE A 400 16.92 -15.72 -13.46
N VAL A 401 16.90 -14.53 -14.09
CA VAL A 401 15.72 -13.65 -14.14
C VAL A 401 14.51 -14.42 -14.67
N ARG A 402 14.69 -15.15 -15.79
CA ARG A 402 13.65 -16.01 -16.36
C ARG A 402 13.12 -17.01 -15.34
N ASP A 403 14.02 -17.80 -14.76
CA ASP A 403 13.64 -18.92 -13.89
C ASP A 403 12.94 -18.42 -12.63
N PHE A 404 13.41 -17.31 -12.05
CA PHE A 404 12.82 -16.68 -10.89
C PHE A 404 11.38 -16.22 -11.18
N ILE A 405 11.18 -15.42 -12.23
CA ILE A 405 9.86 -14.88 -12.57
C ILE A 405 8.91 -16.01 -12.99
N GLN A 406 9.39 -17.03 -13.71
CA GLN A 406 8.56 -18.19 -14.07
C GLN A 406 8.13 -19.00 -12.86
N ALA A 407 9.03 -19.25 -11.90
CA ALA A 407 8.69 -19.95 -10.67
C ALA A 407 7.67 -19.13 -9.85
N LEU A 408 7.88 -17.81 -9.74
CA LEU A 408 6.96 -16.93 -9.03
C LEU A 408 5.59 -16.86 -9.74
N GLY A 409 5.55 -16.77 -11.06
CA GLY A 409 4.33 -16.79 -11.85
C GLY A 409 3.56 -18.12 -11.79
N GLN A 410 4.21 -19.23 -11.42
CA GLN A 410 3.53 -20.50 -11.15
C GLN A 410 2.94 -20.55 -9.74
N LEU A 411 3.61 -19.94 -8.76
CA LEU A 411 3.22 -20.01 -7.34
C LEU A 411 2.26 -18.89 -6.92
N ALA A 412 2.34 -17.72 -7.58
CA ALA A 412 1.62 -16.51 -7.23
C ALA A 412 1.10 -15.80 -8.50
N SER A 413 0.50 -16.57 -9.42
CA SER A 413 0.10 -16.09 -10.75
C SER A 413 -0.82 -14.86 -10.73
N GLU A 414 -1.70 -14.76 -9.73
CA GLU A 414 -2.62 -13.63 -9.54
C GLU A 414 -1.96 -12.42 -8.86
N ARG A 415 -0.83 -12.60 -8.19
CA ARG A 415 -0.16 -11.55 -7.40
C ARG A 415 1.01 -10.93 -8.15
N LEU A 416 1.65 -11.67 -9.06
CA LEU A 416 2.83 -11.21 -9.77
C LEU A 416 2.63 -9.83 -10.42
N VAL A 417 1.54 -9.62 -11.16
CA VAL A 417 1.33 -8.36 -11.88
C VAL A 417 0.60 -7.31 -11.03
N ASP A 418 -0.24 -7.77 -10.08
CA ASP A 418 -1.04 -6.86 -9.24
C ASP A 418 -0.25 -6.28 -8.06
N THR A 419 0.77 -6.99 -7.57
CA THR A 419 1.51 -6.65 -6.34
C THR A 419 2.96 -6.26 -6.59
N VAL A 420 3.62 -6.86 -7.58
CA VAL A 420 5.02 -6.49 -7.89
C VAL A 420 5.00 -5.17 -8.66
N PHE A 421 5.44 -4.11 -8.00
CA PHE A 421 5.56 -2.79 -8.59
C PHE A 421 6.66 -2.79 -9.66
N ALA A 422 7.85 -3.28 -9.31
CA ALA A 422 8.93 -3.45 -10.25
C ALA A 422 9.92 -4.55 -9.84
N PHE A 423 10.72 -4.99 -10.80
CA PHE A 423 11.96 -5.72 -10.55
C PHE A 423 13.15 -4.77 -10.55
N ASP A 424 13.91 -4.83 -9.47
CA ASP A 424 15.25 -4.27 -9.38
C ASP A 424 16.27 -5.34 -9.78
N LEU A 425 17.04 -5.00 -10.81
CA LEU A 425 17.96 -5.91 -11.49
C LEU A 425 19.16 -6.28 -10.61
N SER A 426 19.72 -5.30 -9.89
CA SER A 426 20.86 -5.46 -8.99
C SER A 426 21.03 -4.18 -8.19
N ASN A 427 21.31 -4.32 -6.89
CA ASN A 427 21.51 -3.20 -6.01
C ASN A 427 22.82 -2.46 -6.31
N GLU A 428 22.76 -1.13 -6.39
CA GLU A 428 23.88 -0.21 -6.51
C GLU A 428 24.80 -0.49 -7.72
N VAL A 429 24.24 -0.53 -8.94
CA VAL A 429 25.03 -0.93 -10.12
C VAL A 429 26.21 -0.01 -10.40
N ALA A 430 27.40 -0.61 -10.45
CA ALA A 430 28.65 0.10 -10.65
C ALA A 430 29.73 -0.78 -11.28
N HIS A 431 30.64 -0.15 -12.02
CA HIS A 431 31.89 -0.77 -12.40
C HIS A 431 32.93 -0.66 -11.30
N HIS A 432 33.86 -1.61 -11.25
CA HIS A 432 34.98 -1.58 -10.32
C HIS A 432 36.27 -1.27 -11.07
N LEU A 433 36.79 -0.07 -10.84
CA LEU A 433 37.93 0.49 -11.57
C LEU A 433 39.23 -0.27 -11.32
N GLY A 434 39.40 -0.83 -10.12
CA GLY A 434 40.55 -1.65 -9.76
C GLY A 434 40.71 -2.92 -10.61
N TRP A 435 39.66 -3.31 -11.34
CA TRP A 435 39.61 -4.53 -12.14
C TRP A 435 39.45 -4.22 -13.63
N LYS A 436 39.89 -5.14 -14.49
CA LYS A 436 39.76 -5.01 -15.94
C LYS A 436 38.29 -4.98 -16.34
N PRO A 437 37.91 -4.19 -17.37
CA PRO A 437 38.79 -3.48 -18.29
C PRO A 437 39.33 -2.14 -17.76
N PHE A 438 38.71 -1.57 -16.73
CA PHE A 438 38.96 -0.20 -16.28
C PHE A 438 40.30 0.01 -15.58
N SER A 439 40.90 -1.06 -15.04
CA SER A 439 42.24 -1.00 -14.46
C SER A 439 43.37 -0.88 -15.49
N LEU A 440 43.08 -1.15 -16.76
CA LEU A 440 44.06 -1.03 -17.84
C LEU A 440 44.28 0.45 -18.19
N SER A 441 45.51 0.76 -18.60
CA SER A 441 45.88 2.10 -19.08
C SER A 441 45.96 2.21 -20.60
N SER A 442 45.95 1.09 -21.31
CA SER A 442 46.06 1.01 -22.77
C SER A 442 45.60 -0.35 -23.28
N GLY A 443 45.46 -0.46 -24.60
CA GLY A 443 45.00 -1.67 -25.28
C GLY A 443 43.51 -1.60 -25.59
N THR A 444 43.00 -2.64 -26.23
CA THR A 444 41.62 -2.69 -26.71
C THR A 444 40.79 -3.72 -25.96
N VAL A 445 39.50 -3.43 -25.85
CA VAL A 445 38.48 -4.34 -25.31
C VAL A 445 37.34 -4.46 -26.30
N THR A 446 36.76 -5.64 -26.43
CA THR A 446 35.59 -5.91 -27.29
C THR A 446 34.59 -6.71 -26.46
N PRO A 447 33.62 -6.03 -25.82
CA PRO A 447 32.60 -6.68 -25.01
C PRO A 447 31.48 -7.22 -25.91
N ILE A 448 30.40 -7.64 -25.28
CA ILE A 448 29.25 -8.32 -25.92
C ILE A 448 28.59 -7.55 -27.07
N ASN A 449 28.60 -6.22 -27.06
CA ASN A 449 28.00 -5.45 -28.16
C ASN A 449 28.82 -5.47 -29.46
N GLY A 450 29.96 -6.16 -29.47
CA GLY A 450 30.79 -6.37 -30.65
C GLY A 450 31.60 -5.16 -31.11
N LYS A 451 31.51 -4.01 -30.42
CA LYS A 451 32.34 -2.83 -30.68
C LYS A 451 33.71 -3.00 -30.03
N THR A 452 34.74 -2.40 -30.62
CA THR A 452 36.09 -2.37 -30.04
C THR A 452 36.38 -0.97 -29.50
N TYR A 453 36.81 -0.90 -28.24
CA TYR A 453 37.12 0.32 -27.51
C TYR A 453 38.62 0.41 -27.23
N ASP A 454 39.21 1.58 -27.40
CA ASP A 454 40.56 1.88 -26.92
C ASP A 454 40.49 2.34 -25.47
N ILE A 455 41.06 1.56 -24.56
CA ILE A 455 40.98 1.83 -23.11
C ILE A 455 41.71 3.13 -22.72
N ALA A 456 42.61 3.65 -23.55
CA ALA A 456 43.25 4.92 -23.27
C ALA A 456 42.29 6.12 -23.41
N THR A 457 41.23 6.01 -24.23
CA THR A 457 40.33 7.12 -24.55
C THR A 457 38.86 6.84 -24.26
N ASP A 458 38.44 5.58 -24.28
CA ASP A 458 37.03 5.22 -24.42
C ASP A 458 36.41 4.63 -23.15
N LYS A 459 37.05 4.76 -21.98
CA LYS A 459 36.52 4.17 -20.73
C LYS A 459 35.11 4.65 -20.40
N ALA A 460 34.86 5.95 -20.54
CA ALA A 460 33.53 6.52 -20.31
C ALA A 460 32.50 5.96 -21.29
N LEU A 461 32.85 5.90 -22.59
CA LEU A 461 31.98 5.36 -23.62
C LEU A 461 31.70 3.86 -23.43
N LEU A 462 32.71 3.07 -23.08
CA LEU A 462 32.57 1.65 -22.75
C LEU A 462 31.66 1.44 -21.54
N SER A 463 31.84 2.25 -20.49
CA SER A 463 30.99 2.21 -19.29
C SER A 463 29.53 2.49 -19.64
N ASP A 464 29.27 3.59 -20.35
CA ASP A 464 27.93 4.04 -20.68
C ASP A 464 27.20 3.03 -21.58
N GLU A 465 27.85 2.59 -22.67
CA GLU A 465 27.22 1.66 -23.61
C GLU A 465 26.98 0.26 -23.01
N MET A 466 27.81 -0.18 -22.06
CA MET A 466 27.61 -1.46 -21.37
C MET A 466 26.58 -1.39 -20.25
N ALA A 467 26.47 -0.26 -19.56
CA ALA A 467 25.38 -0.02 -18.63
C ALA A 467 24.02 -0.13 -19.33
N VAL A 468 23.82 0.61 -20.43
CA VAL A 468 22.57 0.56 -21.23
C VAL A 468 22.33 -0.84 -21.78
N TYR A 469 23.33 -1.47 -22.40
CA TYR A 469 23.18 -2.82 -22.95
C TYR A 469 22.75 -3.82 -21.89
N TRP A 470 23.37 -3.81 -20.71
CA TRP A 470 23.04 -4.76 -19.65
C TRP A 470 21.61 -4.56 -19.13
N VAL A 471 21.20 -3.30 -18.87
CA VAL A 471 19.82 -2.99 -18.44
C VAL A 471 18.81 -3.43 -19.49
N ASP A 472 19.04 -3.16 -20.77
CA ASP A 472 18.17 -3.61 -21.86
C ASP A 472 17.97 -5.13 -21.86
N GLN A 473 19.04 -5.89 -21.64
CA GLN A 473 18.99 -7.33 -21.63
C GLN A 473 18.17 -7.90 -20.46
N MET A 474 18.28 -7.29 -19.29
CA MET A 474 17.50 -7.72 -18.13
C MET A 474 16.05 -7.27 -18.24
N ALA A 475 15.79 -6.02 -18.61
CA ALA A 475 14.45 -5.48 -18.76
C ALA A 475 13.63 -6.26 -19.81
N GLU A 476 14.24 -6.59 -20.95
CA GLU A 476 13.62 -7.44 -21.96
C GLU A 476 13.19 -8.80 -21.38
N GLU A 477 14.04 -9.45 -20.56
CA GLU A 477 13.66 -10.73 -19.97
C GLU A 477 12.53 -10.58 -18.95
N VAL A 478 12.53 -9.52 -18.13
CA VAL A 478 11.43 -9.24 -17.20
C VAL A 478 10.12 -9.09 -17.97
N TRP A 479 10.04 -8.22 -18.97
CA TRP A 479 8.80 -7.97 -19.71
C TRP A 479 8.32 -9.20 -20.51
N LEU A 480 9.23 -10.07 -20.96
CA LEU A 480 8.87 -11.34 -21.59
C LEU A 480 8.18 -12.32 -20.63
N ARG A 481 8.44 -12.23 -19.31
CA ARG A 481 7.94 -13.17 -18.30
C ARG A 481 6.83 -12.59 -17.42
N ALA A 482 6.86 -11.30 -17.17
CA ALA A 482 5.87 -10.55 -16.40
C ALA A 482 5.42 -9.30 -17.17
N PRO A 483 4.65 -9.46 -18.27
CA PRO A 483 4.16 -8.32 -19.03
C PRO A 483 3.35 -7.37 -18.14
N GLY A 484 3.79 -6.12 -18.06
CA GLY A 484 3.13 -5.10 -17.26
C GLY A 484 3.68 -4.89 -15.86
N VAL A 485 4.71 -5.62 -15.44
CA VAL A 485 5.55 -5.26 -14.28
C VAL A 485 6.69 -4.36 -14.74
N LEU A 486 7.01 -3.33 -13.94
CA LEU A 486 8.06 -2.36 -14.28
C LEU A 486 9.46 -2.90 -13.97
N VAL A 487 10.48 -2.21 -14.48
CA VAL A 487 11.89 -2.48 -14.21
C VAL A 487 12.57 -1.19 -13.77
N ASP A 488 13.31 -1.24 -12.66
CA ASP A 488 14.14 -0.12 -12.24
C ASP A 488 15.59 -0.26 -12.69
N VAL A 489 16.34 0.83 -12.52
CA VAL A 489 17.80 0.78 -12.41
C VAL A 489 18.22 1.75 -11.32
N ASN A 490 18.99 1.25 -10.34
CA ASN A 490 19.37 2.01 -9.17
C ASN A 490 20.88 2.23 -9.05
N THR A 491 21.28 3.43 -8.61
CA THR A 491 22.70 3.76 -8.37
C THR A 491 22.89 4.61 -7.11
N PHE A 492 24.01 4.41 -6.43
CA PHE A 492 24.57 5.44 -5.54
C PHE A 492 25.28 6.53 -6.35
N THR A 493 25.59 7.66 -5.73
CA THR A 493 26.13 8.82 -6.46
C THR A 493 27.66 8.80 -6.61
N TYR A 494 28.18 9.71 -7.45
CA TYR A 494 29.62 9.95 -7.56
C TYR A 494 30.20 10.61 -6.31
N HIS A 495 29.44 11.45 -5.60
CA HIS A 495 29.86 12.07 -4.34
C HIS A 495 30.09 11.01 -3.26
N ALA A 496 29.20 10.01 -3.15
CA ALA A 496 29.30 8.94 -2.17
C ALA A 496 30.64 8.20 -2.23
N VAL A 497 31.29 8.14 -3.39
CA VAL A 497 32.60 7.49 -3.64
C VAL A 497 33.73 8.48 -3.97
N HIS A 498 33.54 9.76 -3.68
CA HIS A 498 34.54 10.83 -3.80
C HIS A 498 35.12 10.96 -5.22
N ARG A 499 34.24 10.99 -6.22
CA ARG A 499 34.59 11.13 -7.63
C ARG A 499 33.60 12.02 -8.38
N SER A 500 33.91 12.27 -9.64
CA SER A 500 33.07 13.01 -10.59
C SER A 500 32.84 12.16 -11.84
N ILE A 501 31.82 12.51 -12.62
CA ILE A 501 31.53 11.88 -13.92
C ILE A 501 32.79 11.93 -14.79
N GLY A 502 33.14 10.79 -15.40
CA GLY A 502 34.32 10.65 -16.24
C GLY A 502 35.65 10.46 -15.51
N ASP A 503 35.68 10.52 -14.17
CA ASP A 503 36.89 10.18 -13.40
C ASP A 503 37.06 8.66 -13.32
N PHE A 504 37.92 8.10 -14.18
CA PHE A 504 38.33 6.69 -14.16
C PHE A 504 39.70 6.48 -13.46
N SER A 505 40.14 7.43 -12.64
CA SER A 505 41.38 7.27 -11.88
C SER A 505 41.21 6.29 -10.70
N LEU A 506 42.27 5.51 -10.47
CA LEU A 506 42.35 4.58 -9.33
C LEU A 506 42.74 5.33 -8.07
N ARG A 507 41.98 5.09 -6.99
CA ARG A 507 42.30 5.49 -5.62
C ARG A 507 43.07 4.38 -4.90
N GLY A 508 42.73 3.12 -5.20
CA GLY A 508 43.40 1.92 -4.72
C GLY A 508 44.46 1.37 -5.68
N ALA A 509 45.06 0.24 -5.29
CA ALA A 509 45.95 -0.51 -6.18
C ALA A 509 45.16 -1.31 -7.22
N VAL A 510 45.77 -1.60 -8.37
CA VAL A 510 45.19 -2.53 -9.36
C VAL A 510 44.92 -3.89 -8.71
N GLY A 511 43.73 -4.43 -8.92
CA GLY A 511 43.23 -5.67 -8.34
C GLY A 511 42.82 -5.56 -6.86
N ALA A 512 42.73 -4.34 -6.31
CA ALA A 512 42.28 -4.11 -4.94
C ALA A 512 40.81 -3.69 -4.88
N ASN A 513 40.15 -4.06 -3.78
CA ASN A 513 38.78 -3.66 -3.47
C ASN A 513 38.79 -2.39 -2.61
N ASP A 514 39.21 -1.26 -3.17
CA ASP A 514 38.95 0.05 -2.55
C ASP A 514 37.49 0.43 -2.84
N TRP A 515 36.71 0.69 -1.79
CA TRP A 515 35.28 1.00 -1.93
C TRP A 515 35.02 2.26 -2.76
N ARG A 516 36.01 3.17 -2.84
CA ARG A 516 35.97 4.38 -3.67
C ARG A 516 36.23 4.09 -5.14
N ASP A 517 36.85 2.96 -5.47
CA ASP A 517 37.10 2.54 -6.87
C ASP A 517 35.86 1.94 -7.54
N ARG A 518 34.68 2.09 -6.93
CA ARG A 518 33.41 1.88 -7.62
C ARG A 518 33.05 3.12 -8.45
N TYR A 519 32.61 2.91 -9.68
CA TYR A 519 32.13 3.93 -10.61
C TYR A 519 30.67 3.62 -10.92
N PRO A 520 29.70 4.33 -10.30
CA PRO A 520 28.29 4.07 -10.55
C PRO A 520 27.96 4.32 -12.02
N PHE A 521 27.00 3.56 -12.55
CA PHE A 521 26.49 3.79 -13.89
C PHE A 521 25.94 5.22 -13.98
N ARG A 522 26.12 5.87 -15.13
CA ARG A 522 25.77 7.28 -15.26
C ARG A 522 24.26 7.45 -15.39
N PRO A 523 23.58 8.13 -14.44
CA PRO A 523 22.12 8.22 -14.44
C PRO A 523 21.54 8.85 -15.71
N GLU A 524 22.17 9.91 -16.23
CA GLU A 524 21.76 10.56 -17.48
C GLU A 524 21.64 9.57 -18.65
N VAL A 525 22.62 8.68 -18.83
CA VAL A 525 22.66 7.75 -19.97
C VAL A 525 21.71 6.58 -19.78
N LEU A 526 21.40 6.21 -18.54
CA LEU A 526 20.44 5.16 -18.25
C LEU A 526 19.02 5.51 -18.69
N ALA A 527 18.69 6.78 -18.93
CA ALA A 527 17.39 7.18 -19.49
C ALA A 527 17.11 6.51 -20.85
N ASP A 528 18.16 6.25 -21.65
CA ASP A 528 18.08 5.59 -22.97
C ASP A 528 17.93 4.06 -22.88
N SER A 529 18.04 3.48 -21.68
CA SER A 529 17.92 2.03 -21.47
C SER A 529 16.49 1.53 -21.38
N GLY A 530 16.32 0.22 -21.23
CA GLY A 530 15.05 -0.45 -20.97
C GLY A 530 14.49 -0.23 -19.56
N ALA A 531 15.18 0.43 -18.63
CA ALA A 531 14.58 0.73 -17.33
C ALA A 531 13.35 1.65 -17.50
N ASP A 532 12.29 1.36 -16.75
CA ASP A 532 11.05 2.14 -16.73
C ASP A 532 11.20 3.41 -15.88
N PHE A 533 12.06 3.38 -14.86
CA PHE A 533 12.36 4.53 -14.00
C PHE A 533 13.76 4.45 -13.39
N TYR A 534 14.25 5.60 -12.92
CA TYR A 534 15.52 5.70 -12.21
C TYR A 534 15.33 5.69 -10.71
N ASP A 535 16.24 5.02 -10.02
CA ASP A 535 16.29 4.96 -8.57
C ASP A 535 17.65 5.50 -8.07
N MET A 536 17.62 6.55 -7.24
CA MET A 536 18.81 7.13 -6.63
C MET A 536 18.99 6.67 -5.18
N HIS A 537 20.21 6.30 -4.80
CA HIS A 537 20.58 6.00 -3.43
C HIS A 537 21.46 7.10 -2.81
N ALA A 538 21.06 7.63 -1.64
CA ALA A 538 21.76 8.73 -0.98
C ALA A 538 21.70 8.65 0.56
N TYR A 539 22.85 8.80 1.22
CA TYR A 539 22.94 8.78 2.70
C TYR A 539 23.59 10.07 3.20
N THR A 540 22.77 11.01 3.65
CA THR A 540 23.22 12.39 3.89
C THR A 540 23.04 12.82 5.34
N ALA A 541 23.85 13.79 5.76
CA ALA A 541 23.81 14.35 7.12
C ALA A 541 22.91 15.61 7.23
N ASP A 542 22.78 16.33 6.12
CA ASP A 542 22.14 17.64 6.04
C ASP A 542 21.89 18.01 4.56
N ALA A 543 21.24 19.16 4.35
CA ALA A 543 20.91 19.68 3.03
C ALA A 543 22.15 19.95 2.16
N ALA A 544 23.29 20.29 2.76
CA ALA A 544 24.53 20.53 2.01
C ALA A 544 25.07 19.22 1.43
N GLY A 545 25.05 18.17 2.24
CA GLY A 545 25.38 16.81 1.82
C GLY A 545 24.48 16.35 0.69
N LEU A 546 23.15 16.50 0.83
CA LEU A 546 22.22 16.14 -0.24
C LEU A 546 22.46 16.94 -1.52
N GLN A 547 22.70 18.25 -1.43
CA GLN A 547 23.03 19.04 -2.62
C GLN A 547 24.30 18.52 -3.31
N ALA A 548 25.32 18.12 -2.56
CA ALA A 548 26.53 17.53 -3.13
C ALA A 548 26.28 16.18 -3.82
N GLU A 549 25.41 15.33 -3.26
CA GLU A 549 24.96 14.08 -3.90
C GLU A 549 24.26 14.39 -5.24
N ILE A 550 23.29 15.31 -5.23
CA ILE A 550 22.50 15.76 -6.40
C ILE A 550 23.39 16.38 -7.50
N ASP A 551 24.30 17.28 -7.13
CA ASP A 551 25.22 17.92 -8.07
C ASP A 551 26.14 16.89 -8.73
N SER A 552 26.55 15.85 -7.97
CA SER A 552 27.53 14.87 -8.46
C SER A 552 27.01 13.98 -9.58
N ILE A 553 25.69 13.83 -9.71
CA ILE A 553 25.05 13.07 -10.79
C ILE A 553 24.64 13.95 -11.98
N ASP A 554 25.00 15.24 -11.98
CA ASP A 554 24.52 16.22 -12.96
C ASP A 554 22.99 16.17 -13.06
N PHE A 555 22.32 16.43 -11.93
CA PHE A 555 20.87 16.31 -11.82
C PHE A 555 20.08 17.07 -12.91
N PRO A 556 20.44 18.29 -13.33
CA PRO A 556 19.75 18.96 -14.43
C PRO A 556 19.79 18.16 -15.74
N ALA A 557 20.96 17.61 -16.12
CA ALA A 557 21.07 16.77 -17.32
C ALA A 557 20.31 15.45 -17.15
N THR A 558 20.49 14.80 -15.99
CA THR A 558 19.80 13.55 -15.66
C THR A 558 18.28 13.71 -15.67
N SER A 559 17.73 14.64 -14.90
CA SER A 559 16.29 14.92 -14.83
C SER A 559 15.72 15.27 -16.19
N ASN A 560 16.42 16.07 -17.00
CA ASN A 560 15.99 16.37 -18.36
C ASN A 560 15.98 15.12 -19.27
N ALA A 561 16.96 14.22 -19.17
CA ALA A 561 17.01 12.99 -19.95
C ALA A 561 15.84 12.06 -19.62
N TRP A 562 15.59 11.80 -18.33
CA TRP A 562 14.51 10.92 -17.87
C TRP A 562 13.11 11.49 -18.16
N SER A 563 12.90 12.79 -17.93
CA SER A 563 11.63 13.45 -18.28
C SER A 563 11.38 13.47 -19.79
N THR A 564 12.41 13.70 -20.62
CA THR A 564 12.30 13.62 -22.09
C THR A 564 11.95 12.20 -22.55
N ALA A 565 12.46 11.19 -21.86
CA ALA A 565 12.09 9.79 -22.09
C ALA A 565 10.68 9.45 -21.57
N GLY A 566 10.01 10.36 -20.86
CA GLY A 566 8.70 10.15 -20.24
C GLY A 566 8.73 9.21 -19.03
N LYS A 567 9.88 9.08 -18.39
CA LYS A 567 10.15 8.12 -17.31
C LYS A 567 10.35 8.82 -15.96
N PRO A 568 9.77 8.32 -14.86
CA PRO A 568 9.92 8.91 -13.54
C PRO A 568 11.29 8.64 -12.93
N MET A 569 11.59 9.36 -11.85
CA MET A 569 12.73 9.13 -10.96
C MET A 569 12.20 8.96 -9.53
N MET A 570 12.85 8.12 -8.72
CA MET A 570 12.56 7.96 -7.29
C MET A 570 13.85 7.80 -6.46
N VAL A 571 13.71 7.77 -5.12
CA VAL A 571 14.82 7.53 -4.19
C VAL A 571 14.60 6.23 -3.41
N GLY A 572 15.06 5.09 -3.93
CA GLY A 572 14.84 3.76 -3.38
C GLY A 572 15.72 3.38 -2.21
N GLU A 573 16.78 4.16 -1.91
CA GLU A 573 17.47 4.09 -0.63
C GLU A 573 17.90 5.46 -0.11
N PHE A 574 17.51 5.75 1.12
CA PHE A 574 18.11 6.80 1.92
C PHE A 574 18.07 6.46 3.41
N GLY A 575 19.01 7.01 4.18
CA GLY A 575 19.17 6.63 5.58
C GLY A 575 20.05 7.61 6.37
N SER A 576 20.34 7.24 7.62
CA SER A 576 21.21 8.02 8.50
C SER A 576 22.20 7.13 9.24
N PHE A 577 23.49 7.44 9.14
CA PHE A 577 24.54 6.76 9.89
C PHE A 577 24.62 7.28 11.34
N LYS A 578 24.68 6.35 12.31
CA LYS A 578 24.85 6.70 13.74
C LYS A 578 26.18 7.37 14.04
N SER A 579 27.20 7.16 13.20
CA SER A 579 28.49 7.84 13.31
C SER A 579 28.47 9.30 12.86
N VAL A 580 27.40 9.73 12.19
CA VAL A 580 27.27 11.06 11.59
C VAL A 580 26.22 11.89 12.32
N LEU A 581 25.03 11.31 12.55
CA LEU A 581 23.92 11.99 13.21
C LEU A 581 23.55 11.29 14.51
N SER A 582 23.34 12.07 15.57
CA SER A 582 22.60 11.60 16.74
C SER A 582 21.15 11.28 16.34
N PHE A 583 20.44 10.49 17.16
CA PHE A 583 19.08 10.08 16.82
C PHE A 583 18.13 11.27 16.59
N SER A 584 18.17 12.29 17.44
CA SER A 584 17.31 13.48 17.28
C SER A 584 17.63 14.26 16.00
N GLN A 585 18.91 14.37 15.64
CA GLN A 585 19.32 15.01 14.39
C GLN A 585 18.89 14.19 13.17
N ALA A 586 18.93 12.86 13.26
CA ALA A 586 18.43 11.99 12.20
C ALA A 586 16.92 12.19 11.99
N VAL A 587 16.11 12.24 13.07
CA VAL A 587 14.66 12.51 13.00
C VAL A 587 14.39 13.86 12.31
N ASP A 588 15.06 14.93 12.77
CA ASP A 588 14.87 16.26 12.16
C ASP A 588 15.28 16.28 10.69
N TRP A 589 16.39 15.62 10.35
CA TRP A 589 16.87 15.60 8.98
C TRP A 589 15.97 14.78 8.06
N LYS A 590 15.45 13.61 8.47
CA LYS A 590 14.59 12.79 7.61
C LYS A 590 13.27 13.47 7.26
N ARG A 591 12.74 14.30 8.15
CA ARG A 591 11.59 15.18 7.84
C ARG A 591 11.94 16.14 6.70
N ASP A 592 13.05 16.85 6.82
CA ASP A 592 13.43 17.88 5.84
C ASP A 592 13.91 17.26 4.51
N GLU A 593 14.52 16.07 4.54
CA GLU A 593 15.09 15.41 3.35
C GLU A 593 14.00 14.94 2.36
N VAL A 594 12.90 14.37 2.86
CA VAL A 594 11.79 13.91 1.99
C VAL A 594 11.04 15.07 1.32
N ASP A 595 11.05 16.25 1.94
CA ASP A 595 10.54 17.50 1.33
C ASP A 595 11.44 17.93 0.17
N VAL A 596 12.76 17.81 0.33
CA VAL A 596 13.71 18.12 -0.75
C VAL A 596 13.50 17.16 -1.92
N PHE A 597 13.32 15.86 -1.68
CA PHE A 597 13.03 14.90 -2.75
C PHE A 597 11.78 15.28 -3.55
N ALA A 598 10.69 15.63 -2.87
CA ALA A 598 9.47 16.08 -3.52
C ALA A 598 9.71 17.35 -4.36
N SER A 599 10.45 18.33 -3.81
CA SER A 599 10.78 19.58 -4.52
C SER A 599 11.63 19.40 -5.78
N LEU A 600 12.39 18.30 -5.85
CA LEU A 600 13.20 17.92 -7.01
C LEU A 600 12.42 17.09 -8.04
N GLY A 601 11.14 16.78 -7.77
CA GLY A 601 10.26 16.05 -8.67
C GLY A 601 10.40 14.52 -8.61
N PHE A 602 11.10 13.98 -7.60
CA PHE A 602 11.11 12.53 -7.38
C PHE A 602 9.69 12.05 -7.06
N GLN A 603 9.28 10.93 -7.66
CA GLN A 603 7.91 10.40 -7.60
C GLN A 603 7.71 9.41 -6.44
N GLY A 604 8.65 9.30 -5.51
CA GLY A 604 8.58 8.39 -4.38
C GLY A 604 9.93 8.15 -3.72
N TRP A 605 9.92 7.44 -2.60
CA TRP A 605 11.13 7.12 -1.85
C TRP A 605 10.96 5.90 -0.92
N LEU A 606 12.04 5.17 -0.67
CA LEU A 606 12.06 4.03 0.26
C LEU A 606 13.19 4.17 1.28
N TYR A 607 12.82 4.23 2.56
CA TYR A 607 13.78 4.44 3.64
C TYR A 607 14.54 3.15 3.98
N TRP A 608 15.86 3.26 4.17
CA TRP A 608 16.71 2.18 4.62
C TRP A 608 16.93 2.27 6.15
N THR A 609 16.33 1.41 6.97
CA THR A 609 15.38 0.30 6.69
C THR A 609 14.15 0.42 7.59
N TYR A 610 13.19 -0.49 7.45
CA TYR A 610 12.06 -0.59 8.36
C TYR A 610 12.51 -0.85 9.82
N ASP A 611 13.01 -2.05 10.14
CA ASP A 611 13.23 -2.50 11.52
C ASP A 611 14.54 -3.29 11.74
N SER A 612 15.49 -3.25 10.80
CA SER A 612 16.68 -4.11 10.89
C SER A 612 17.69 -3.64 11.93
N GLU A 613 17.80 -4.41 13.03
CA GLU A 613 18.76 -4.16 14.13
C GLU A 613 20.19 -4.66 13.85
N ILE A 614 20.36 -5.57 12.89
CA ILE A 614 21.68 -6.18 12.59
C ILE A 614 22.67 -5.18 12.00
N GLN A 615 22.20 -4.15 11.30
CA GLN A 615 23.05 -3.07 10.81
C GLN A 615 23.21 -1.97 11.86
N GLU A 616 23.96 -2.27 12.93
CA GLU A 616 24.14 -1.39 14.11
C GLU A 616 24.60 0.04 13.76
N ARG A 617 25.24 0.24 12.61
CA ARG A 617 25.74 1.53 12.10
C ARG A 617 24.66 2.49 11.59
N LEU A 618 23.43 2.04 11.37
CA LEU A 618 22.34 2.82 10.74
C LEU A 618 21.14 2.99 11.67
N TRP A 619 20.49 4.14 11.61
CA TRP A 619 19.17 4.34 12.21
C TRP A 619 18.10 3.75 11.29
N HIS A 620 17.31 2.80 11.78
CA HIS A 620 16.14 2.27 11.07
C HIS A 620 14.87 3.00 11.53
N ALA A 621 13.77 2.85 10.79
CA ALA A 621 12.53 3.60 11.03
C ALA A 621 11.94 3.30 12.42
N LYS A 622 12.09 2.06 12.90
CA LYS A 622 11.68 1.63 14.25
C LYS A 622 12.69 1.94 15.36
N SER A 623 13.80 2.62 15.10
CA SER A 623 14.73 3.04 16.16
C SER A 623 14.04 3.96 17.18
N GLY A 624 14.48 3.90 18.43
CA GLY A 624 13.85 4.67 19.51
C GLY A 624 12.46 4.14 19.87
N THR A 625 11.45 4.99 19.78
CA THR A 625 10.03 4.63 19.89
C THR A 625 9.29 4.65 18.54
N GLY A 626 10.02 4.89 17.43
CA GLY A 626 9.46 5.00 16.07
C GLY A 626 9.42 6.43 15.52
N GLU A 627 10.16 7.38 16.10
CA GLU A 627 10.08 8.78 15.70
C GLU A 627 10.47 9.03 14.22
N ILE A 628 11.41 8.24 13.67
CA ILE A 628 11.75 8.30 12.24
C ILE A 628 10.58 7.81 11.38
N PHE A 629 9.94 6.70 11.77
CA PHE A 629 8.74 6.19 11.11
C PHE A 629 7.62 7.24 11.09
N ASP A 630 7.40 7.93 12.22
CA ASP A 630 6.34 8.95 12.35
C ASP A 630 6.58 10.17 11.44
N VAL A 631 7.81 10.73 11.41
CA VAL A 631 8.10 11.89 10.54
C VAL A 631 8.06 11.52 9.06
N LEU A 632 8.45 10.30 8.70
CA LEU A 632 8.35 9.79 7.34
C LEU A 632 6.88 9.59 6.93
N ALA A 633 6.03 9.08 7.83
CA ALA A 633 4.61 8.90 7.57
C ALA A 633 3.92 10.26 7.37
N GLN A 634 4.32 11.27 8.14
CA GLN A 634 3.84 12.63 7.96
C GLN A 634 4.29 13.22 6.61
N GLY A 635 5.58 13.09 6.26
CA GLY A 635 6.12 13.58 4.98
C GLY A 635 5.47 12.90 3.76
N ALA A 636 5.18 11.59 3.86
CA ALA A 636 4.44 10.87 2.82
C ALA A 636 3.04 11.47 2.59
N LYS A 637 2.30 11.72 3.67
CA LYS A 637 0.96 12.34 3.60
C LYS A 637 1.01 13.77 3.04
N GLU A 638 2.00 14.55 3.42
CA GLU A 638 2.11 15.95 3.02
C GLU A 638 2.55 16.14 1.57
N ASN A 639 3.47 15.31 1.09
CA ASN A 639 4.15 15.52 -0.19
C ASN A 639 3.60 14.66 -1.34
N TYR A 640 3.00 13.51 -1.03
CA TYR A 640 2.64 12.52 -2.05
C TYR A 640 1.16 12.12 -2.02
N PHE A 641 0.51 12.14 -0.86
CA PHE A 641 -0.90 11.74 -0.76
C PHE A 641 -1.88 12.89 -0.59
N GLY A 642 -1.37 14.11 -0.39
CA GLY A 642 -2.17 15.27 -0.03
C GLY A 642 -2.81 15.09 1.34
N TYR A 643 -2.71 16.10 2.21
CA TYR A 643 -3.49 16.11 3.44
C TYR A 643 -4.78 16.94 3.24
N PRO A 644 -5.96 16.34 3.46
CA PRO A 644 -6.42 15.08 2.85
C PRO A 644 -6.81 15.31 1.38
N PRO A 645 -7.07 14.25 0.57
CA PRO A 645 -7.86 14.44 -0.64
C PRO A 645 -9.15 15.13 -0.21
N ALA A 646 -9.47 16.26 -0.84
CA ALA A 646 -10.85 16.69 -0.78
C ALA A 646 -11.70 15.54 -1.31
N ALA A 647 -12.86 15.35 -0.71
CA ALA A 647 -13.79 14.30 -1.13
C ALA A 647 -14.24 14.46 -2.62
N ASP A 648 -13.84 15.56 -3.25
CA ASP A 648 -14.01 16.02 -4.61
C ASP A 648 -12.67 16.59 -5.14
N ASP A 649 -11.90 15.80 -5.90
CA ASP A 649 -10.70 16.20 -6.67
C ASP A 649 -10.67 15.31 -7.93
N ILE A 650 -11.41 15.71 -8.95
CA ILE A 650 -11.72 14.91 -10.15
C ILE A 650 -10.54 14.85 -11.11
N ASP A 651 -9.72 15.89 -11.20
CA ASP A 651 -8.54 15.91 -12.06
C ASP A 651 -7.24 15.52 -11.35
N GLY A 652 -7.30 15.26 -10.04
CA GLY A 652 -6.24 14.62 -9.27
C GLY A 652 -5.03 15.52 -9.12
N ASP A 653 -5.22 16.83 -9.25
CA ASP A 653 -4.13 17.79 -9.20
C ASP A 653 -3.75 18.15 -7.76
N GLY A 654 -4.51 17.66 -6.76
CA GLY A 654 -4.26 17.83 -5.34
C GLY A 654 -4.86 19.11 -4.75
N MET A 655 -5.78 19.76 -5.47
CA MET A 655 -6.70 20.77 -4.97
C MET A 655 -8.16 20.25 -4.98
N PRO A 656 -9.03 20.72 -4.08
CA PRO A 656 -10.45 20.36 -4.12
C PRO A 656 -11.19 20.95 -5.32
N ASP A 657 -11.99 20.16 -6.04
CA ASP A 657 -12.88 20.64 -7.11
C ASP A 657 -13.76 21.80 -6.61
N SER A 658 -14.33 21.67 -5.40
CA SER A 658 -15.16 22.71 -4.80
C SER A 658 -14.41 24.01 -4.55
N TRP A 659 -13.11 23.92 -4.25
CA TRP A 659 -12.25 25.09 -4.08
C TRP A 659 -11.91 25.70 -5.45
N GLU A 660 -11.54 24.88 -6.43
CA GLU A 660 -11.25 25.36 -7.80
C GLU A 660 -12.49 25.97 -8.47
N ILE A 661 -13.66 25.34 -8.31
CA ILE A 661 -14.93 25.89 -8.80
C ILE A 661 -15.26 27.20 -8.07
N LEU A 662 -14.93 27.32 -6.78
CA LEU A 662 -15.14 28.54 -6.02
C LEU A 662 -14.28 29.71 -6.53
N TYR A 663 -13.00 29.46 -6.84
CA TYR A 663 -12.07 30.53 -7.20
C TYR A 663 -11.88 30.74 -8.71
N PHE A 664 -11.91 29.66 -9.49
CA PHE A 664 -11.66 29.65 -10.94
C PHE A 664 -12.91 29.36 -11.77
N GLY A 665 -13.96 28.81 -11.16
CA GLY A 665 -15.24 28.51 -11.81
C GLY A 665 -15.32 27.14 -12.49
N SER A 666 -14.19 26.43 -12.61
CA SER A 666 -14.08 25.05 -13.10
C SER A 666 -12.70 24.49 -12.78
N THR A 667 -12.59 23.16 -12.66
CA THR A 667 -11.32 22.45 -12.44
C THR A 667 -10.37 22.53 -13.66
N SER A 668 -10.90 22.81 -14.86
CA SER A 668 -10.12 23.01 -16.09
C SER A 668 -9.97 24.47 -16.51
N ALA A 669 -10.02 25.39 -15.54
CA ALA A 669 -9.86 26.82 -15.84
C ALA A 669 -8.47 27.12 -16.38
N VAL A 670 -8.37 28.07 -17.32
CA VAL A 670 -7.08 28.54 -17.81
C VAL A 670 -6.33 29.23 -16.67
N LYS A 671 -5.10 28.78 -16.37
CA LYS A 671 -4.31 29.18 -15.18
C LYS A 671 -4.81 28.62 -13.84
N GLY A 672 -5.78 27.71 -13.86
CA GLY A 672 -6.40 27.15 -12.65
C GLY A 672 -5.68 25.93 -12.09
N GLY A 673 -4.71 25.34 -12.81
CA GLY A 673 -4.05 24.13 -12.34
C GLY A 673 -3.15 24.37 -11.13
N ALA A 674 -2.90 23.31 -10.35
CA ALA A 674 -2.17 23.37 -9.08
C ALA A 674 -0.82 24.11 -9.11
N GLU A 675 -0.06 23.98 -10.19
CA GLU A 675 1.27 24.61 -10.36
C GLU A 675 1.21 25.93 -11.15
N GLU A 676 0.02 26.36 -11.56
CA GLU A 676 -0.19 27.64 -12.23
C GLU A 676 -0.40 28.76 -11.19
N ASP A 677 -0.24 30.00 -11.64
CA ASP A 677 -0.38 31.23 -10.86
C ASP A 677 -1.51 32.06 -11.52
N TYR A 678 -2.70 31.98 -10.91
CA TYR A 678 -3.94 32.46 -11.51
C TYR A 678 -3.95 33.99 -11.58
N GLU A 679 -3.66 34.66 -10.47
CA GLU A 679 -3.63 36.11 -10.30
C GLU A 679 -2.29 36.76 -10.64
N GLY A 680 -1.23 35.99 -10.80
CA GLY A 680 0.09 36.44 -11.24
C GLY A 680 0.95 37.03 -10.12
N ASP A 681 0.76 36.61 -8.87
CA ASP A 681 1.48 37.17 -7.71
C ASP A 681 2.76 36.39 -7.35
N GLY A 682 3.00 35.27 -8.01
CA GLY A 682 4.15 34.40 -7.83
C GLY A 682 3.91 33.22 -6.87
N MET A 683 2.73 33.10 -6.25
CA MET A 683 2.31 31.89 -5.55
C MET A 683 1.60 30.94 -6.52
N ALA A 684 1.87 29.64 -6.38
CA ALA A 684 1.12 28.63 -7.14
C ALA A 684 -0.21 28.34 -6.44
N ASN A 685 -1.26 28.05 -7.22
CA ASN A 685 -2.62 27.79 -6.72
C ASN A 685 -2.64 26.74 -5.59
N ARG A 686 -1.82 25.67 -5.71
CA ARG A 686 -1.67 24.65 -4.65
C ARG A 686 -1.14 25.23 -3.34
N SER A 687 -0.15 26.10 -3.43
CA SER A 687 0.44 26.76 -2.25
C SER A 687 -0.58 27.66 -1.57
N GLU A 688 -1.41 28.33 -2.35
CA GLU A 688 -2.50 29.16 -1.83
C GLU A 688 -3.58 28.35 -1.14
N TYR A 689 -4.01 27.24 -1.75
CA TYR A 689 -4.92 26.29 -1.12
C TYR A 689 -4.37 25.82 0.24
N GLN A 690 -3.10 25.40 0.29
CA GLN A 690 -2.46 24.91 1.50
C GLN A 690 -2.35 25.98 2.59
N THR A 691 -2.01 27.21 2.19
CA THR A 691 -1.86 28.35 3.12
C THR A 691 -3.21 28.98 3.48
N GLY A 692 -4.27 28.68 2.75
CA GLY A 692 -5.62 29.22 2.93
C GLY A 692 -5.76 30.65 2.40
N THR A 693 -4.92 31.05 1.45
CA THR A 693 -5.01 32.33 0.76
C THR A 693 -5.96 32.26 -0.45
N HIS A 694 -6.21 33.39 -1.11
CA HIS A 694 -7.19 33.51 -2.17
C HIS A 694 -6.53 33.67 -3.55
N PRO A 695 -6.60 32.64 -4.43
CA PRO A 695 -5.92 32.60 -5.74
C PRO A 695 -6.61 33.45 -6.80
N ASN A 696 -7.40 34.44 -6.40
CA ASN A 696 -7.96 35.45 -7.29
C ASN A 696 -7.83 36.86 -6.69
N ASP A 697 -7.06 36.98 -5.62
CA ASP A 697 -6.73 38.22 -4.94
C ASP A 697 -5.22 38.25 -4.66
N SER A 698 -4.47 38.94 -5.51
CA SER A 698 -3.02 39.08 -5.41
C SER A 698 -2.53 39.81 -4.15
N ALA A 699 -3.44 40.25 -3.26
CA ALA A 699 -3.10 40.78 -1.94
C ALA A 699 -3.22 39.72 -0.83
N SER A 700 -3.81 38.55 -1.14
CA SER A 700 -3.95 37.41 -0.26
C SER A 700 -2.75 36.48 -0.47
N MET A 701 -1.64 36.78 0.18
CA MET A 701 -0.43 35.96 0.08
C MET A 701 0.13 35.63 1.45
N PHE A 702 0.81 34.49 1.57
CA PHE A 702 1.58 34.14 2.77
C PHE A 702 3.03 34.61 2.61
N GLU A 703 3.37 35.74 3.21
CA GLU A 703 4.68 36.37 3.09
C GLU A 703 5.14 37.01 4.40
N ILE A 704 6.45 37.23 4.52
CA ILE A 704 7.00 38.14 5.52
C ILE A 704 6.83 39.56 5.01
N ILE A 705 5.99 40.35 5.68
CA ILE A 705 5.63 41.71 5.27
C ILE A 705 6.56 42.77 5.84
N ASP A 706 7.21 42.51 6.97
CA ASP A 706 8.21 43.42 7.55
C ASP A 706 9.23 42.65 8.41
N GLY A 707 10.45 43.19 8.46
CA GLY A 707 11.58 42.64 9.19
C GLY A 707 12.50 43.77 9.65
N GLN A 708 12.28 44.29 10.86
CA GLN A 708 13.02 45.44 11.37
C GLN A 708 13.96 45.07 12.50
N ALA A 709 15.22 45.46 12.35
CA ALA A 709 16.18 45.43 13.43
C ALA A 709 15.92 46.59 14.41
N ALA A 710 15.76 46.27 15.69
CA ALA A 710 15.54 47.21 16.78
C ALA A 710 16.59 46.97 17.89
N GLY A 711 17.79 47.47 17.69
CA GLY A 711 18.91 47.26 18.64
C GLY A 711 19.49 45.86 18.49
N SER A 712 19.41 45.02 19.52
CA SER A 712 19.85 43.62 19.52
C SER A 712 18.69 42.65 19.33
N GLU A 713 17.65 43.07 18.60
CA GLU A 713 16.44 42.29 18.35
C GLU A 713 15.99 42.52 16.91
N VAL A 714 15.37 41.51 16.31
CA VAL A 714 14.68 41.59 15.03
C VAL A 714 13.20 41.34 15.26
N GLN A 715 12.36 42.30 14.87
CA GLN A 715 10.92 42.10 14.80
C GLN A 715 10.57 41.59 13.40
N LEU A 716 9.99 40.40 13.32
CA LEU A 716 9.44 39.84 12.09
C LEU A 716 7.93 39.99 12.13
N GLN A 717 7.35 40.39 11.00
CA GLN A 717 5.92 40.43 10.79
C GLN A 717 5.57 39.70 9.50
N TRP A 718 4.52 38.88 9.52
CA TRP A 718 4.04 38.14 8.36
C TRP A 718 2.52 38.15 8.29
N SER A 719 1.98 37.96 7.09
CA SER A 719 0.55 37.81 6.88
C SER A 719 0.04 36.50 7.48
N THR A 720 -1.18 36.49 8.02
CA THR A 720 -1.79 35.28 8.59
C THR A 720 -3.20 35.06 8.08
N VAL A 721 -3.58 33.78 8.00
CA VAL A 721 -4.95 33.33 7.76
C VAL A 721 -5.53 32.82 9.07
N SER A 722 -6.79 33.17 9.35
CA SER A 722 -7.46 32.79 10.59
C SER A 722 -7.56 31.26 10.72
N GLY A 723 -7.19 30.72 11.89
CA GLY A 723 -7.27 29.28 12.16
C GLY A 723 -6.04 28.47 11.70
N LYS A 724 -5.06 29.10 11.06
CA LYS A 724 -3.75 28.51 10.77
C LYS A 724 -2.78 28.72 11.96
N SER A 725 -1.63 28.04 11.95
CA SER A 725 -0.57 28.21 12.95
C SER A 725 0.77 28.41 12.26
N TYR A 726 1.66 29.23 12.81
CA TYR A 726 2.91 29.63 12.15
C TYR A 726 4.10 29.44 13.08
N GLN A 727 5.20 28.88 12.57
CA GLN A 727 6.46 28.70 13.28
C GLN A 727 7.54 29.58 12.69
N PRO A 728 8.04 30.57 13.46
CA PRO A 728 9.25 31.29 13.10
C PRO A 728 10.48 30.38 13.24
N LEU A 729 11.40 30.47 12.27
CA LEU A 729 12.69 29.77 12.29
C LEU A 729 13.83 30.75 12.01
N ARG A 730 15.00 30.47 12.56
CA ARG A 730 16.24 31.24 12.36
C ARG A 730 17.37 30.34 11.90
N SER A 731 18.16 30.84 10.96
CA SER A 731 19.45 30.27 10.58
C SER A 731 20.56 31.31 10.61
N GLU A 732 21.80 30.87 10.80
CA GLU A 732 22.99 31.74 10.79
C GLU A 732 23.61 31.87 9.39
N SER A 733 23.18 31.05 8.42
CA SER A 733 23.71 31.04 7.05
C SER A 733 22.60 30.74 6.03
N LEU A 734 22.66 31.33 4.84
CA LEU A 734 21.84 30.91 3.69
C LEU A 734 22.56 29.93 2.77
N THR A 735 23.89 29.81 2.87
CA THR A 735 24.66 28.92 2.00
C THR A 735 24.69 27.48 2.48
N ASN A 736 24.25 27.21 3.71
CA ASN A 736 23.99 25.88 4.31
C ASN A 736 23.07 26.08 5.53
N PRO A 737 21.77 26.34 5.32
CA PRO A 737 20.92 26.81 6.41
C PRO A 737 20.57 25.69 7.39
N SER A 738 21.02 25.83 8.64
CA SER A 738 20.47 25.07 9.77
C SER A 738 19.35 25.91 10.41
N TRP A 739 18.10 25.52 10.18
CA TRP A 739 16.93 26.25 10.69
C TRP A 739 16.56 25.77 12.08
N SER A 740 16.70 26.65 13.06
CA SER A 740 16.28 26.40 14.44
C SER A 740 14.94 27.08 14.71
N VAL A 741 14.08 26.41 15.47
CA VAL A 741 12.79 26.95 15.90
C VAL A 741 12.99 28.16 16.81
N VAL A 742 12.23 29.23 16.55
CA VAL A 742 12.21 30.43 17.37
C VAL A 742 10.84 30.58 18.01
N GLY A 743 10.80 30.45 19.33
CA GLY A 743 9.59 30.64 20.12
C GLY A 743 8.53 29.55 19.89
N ALA A 744 7.37 29.75 20.52
CA ALA A 744 6.20 28.89 20.35
C ALA A 744 5.49 29.19 19.01
N PRO A 745 4.69 28.24 18.48
CA PRO A 745 3.81 28.50 17.35
C PRO A 745 2.89 29.70 17.58
N VAL A 746 2.72 30.51 16.56
CA VAL A 746 1.89 31.72 16.55
C VAL A 746 0.57 31.42 15.83
N PRO A 747 -0.59 31.48 16.52
CA PRO A 747 -1.88 31.31 15.87
C PRO A 747 -2.18 32.43 14.88
N GLY A 748 -2.66 32.08 13.70
CA GLY A 748 -3.13 33.01 12.70
C GLY A 748 -4.50 33.58 13.05
N THR A 749 -4.64 34.89 12.97
CA THR A 749 -5.86 35.61 13.31
C THR A 749 -6.59 36.15 12.09
N GLY A 750 -5.96 36.12 10.91
CA GLY A 750 -6.44 36.83 9.71
C GLY A 750 -5.92 38.27 9.63
N SER A 751 -5.06 38.68 10.57
CA SER A 751 -4.31 39.94 10.54
C SER A 751 -2.81 39.63 10.66
N PRO A 752 -1.91 40.51 10.18
CA PRO A 752 -0.48 40.23 10.29
C PRO A 752 -0.03 40.07 11.74
N GLU A 753 0.70 38.99 12.01
CA GLU A 753 1.24 38.67 13.34
C GLU A 753 2.74 38.96 13.38
N SER A 754 3.27 39.17 14.58
CA SER A 754 4.68 39.48 14.76
C SER A 754 5.34 38.73 15.92
N ILE A 755 6.64 38.51 15.79
CA ILE A 755 7.50 38.05 16.87
C ILE A 755 8.74 38.93 16.97
N THR A 756 9.24 39.11 18.18
CA THR A 756 10.55 39.71 18.43
C THR A 756 11.56 38.61 18.74
N VAL A 757 12.63 38.54 17.95
CA VAL A 757 13.69 37.56 18.09
C VAL A 757 14.96 38.26 18.57
N PRO A 758 15.61 37.76 19.64
CA PRO A 758 16.93 38.26 20.03
C PRO A 758 17.94 38.09 18.89
N ASP A 759 18.61 39.18 18.52
CA ASP A 759 19.69 39.20 17.54
C ASP A 759 21.03 39.17 18.27
N ASN A 760 21.50 37.96 18.55
CA ASN A 760 22.67 37.69 19.39
C ASN A 760 23.97 37.66 18.57
N ALA A 761 23.89 37.84 17.25
CA ALA A 761 24.98 37.62 16.31
C ALA A 761 25.02 38.75 15.28
N ASP A 762 26.16 38.95 14.63
CA ASP A 762 26.33 40.02 13.63
C ASP A 762 25.47 39.79 12.36
N GLN A 763 24.91 38.59 12.15
CA GLN A 763 24.02 38.21 11.03
C GLN A 763 23.04 37.08 11.43
N GLY A 764 21.79 37.15 10.96
CA GLY A 764 20.77 36.11 11.11
C GLY A 764 19.75 36.14 9.97
N PHE A 765 19.35 34.96 9.50
CA PHE A 765 18.32 34.78 8.47
C PHE A 765 17.08 34.17 9.10
N TYR A 766 15.92 34.58 8.62
CA TYR A 766 14.64 34.22 9.22
C TYR A 766 13.69 33.72 8.14
N LYS A 767 12.89 32.71 8.49
CA LYS A 767 11.74 32.28 7.70
C LYS A 767 10.58 31.99 8.63
N VAL A 768 9.36 32.03 8.10
CA VAL A 768 8.16 31.61 8.82
C VAL A 768 7.59 30.41 8.07
N ARG A 769 7.38 29.31 8.78
CA ARG A 769 6.75 28.10 8.24
C ARG A 769 5.31 28.04 8.73
N LEU A 770 4.38 27.67 7.88
CA LEU A 770 3.04 27.27 8.32
C LEU A 770 3.18 25.96 9.12
N ASN A 771 2.84 25.96 10.41
CA ASN A 771 2.66 24.74 11.17
C ASN A 771 1.33 24.11 10.74
N ARG A 772 1.44 22.91 10.17
CA ARG A 772 0.29 22.11 9.79
C ARG A 772 -0.24 21.36 11.00
#